data_AF-A0A4S4LHZ0-F1
#
_entry.id   AF-A0A4S4LHZ0-F1
#
_cell.length_a   1.000
_cell.length_b   1.000
_cell.length_c   1.000
_cell.angle_alpha   90.00
_cell.angle_beta   90.00
_cell.angle_gamma   90.00
#
_symmetry.space_group_name_H-M   'P 1'
#
loop_
_entity.id
_entity.type
_entity.pdbx_description
1 polymer ?
#
loop_
_entity_poly.entity_id
_entity_poly.type
_entity_poly.pdbx_seq_one_letter_code
_entity_poly.pdbx_strand_id
1 'polypeptide(L)'
;MLMLRNLVTSLIEHEQIKTTLPKARDTARLAEKLITLGKKGDLPAARRAQGFLLQHTLIPKVFGQLAHRYAQRPGGYTRIHKFGNRQGDNAPHAILELVDNPRDLRFEMTARAVGWELFGNALSKGSENLIANGLGGVEGVIRQEQNDSKPGYLREGLGGRLRRTTQENVKKVLRYRPKSEVKELAMKAEEHIKHLISEPLSHPKVRENLEVTVDNVKEADNAKLAVAFEEGRRRQLQAGDRAPASDNSALSLSYARPYDVCLETPFLFIITIIAMQTAANALQNHLGSIPIATETQYKGRDDGSKMKALTWLGTTKVEIAEVPVPDITDPEDVIVAVTGTTICGSDLHLYHGEIMTMKKGDILGHEFMGKVERVGPNVSGLKPGDRVVASFQIACGTCEYCKKKLSSFCERTNDSSLMNALYGHRDAGFFGYSHLTGGFAGGQAEYVRVPFGEVNLLPIPDNVTDEQAIYLSDVIPTSYHAVVDTGVNEGDVVGVWGLGPIGQCVAAWAKLMGAKRVIGIDQVPERLIFAMEKSGIETIDFSVHKDIVERLKELVPGGLDVAIDCGSFHEPKTVLHKVQKTLFLETDVPETANEMIMSVKKMGCCGVIAAYSGYTNAFNIGALMEKGVRFIGNGQAPVQLHWEKILNDYIIPGKFDPTFIISHRVPIDDMPALYEAFDKRQGGVEKVFVETRFSAPPSPGCPTTTRVSEWLR
;
A
#
# COMPACT_ATOMS: atom_id res chain seq x y z
N MET A 1 -20.01 -29.63 -37.38
CA MET A 1 -20.39 -30.48 -36.23
C MET A 1 -19.25 -31.33 -35.65
N LEU A 2 -18.26 -31.77 -36.43
CA LEU A 2 -17.18 -32.65 -35.96
C LEU A 2 -16.41 -32.11 -34.73
N MET A 3 -16.06 -30.82 -34.73
CA MET A 3 -15.39 -30.16 -33.60
C MET A 3 -16.17 -30.27 -32.28
N LEU A 4 -17.48 -30.01 -32.31
CA LEU A 4 -18.32 -30.10 -31.10
C LEU A 4 -18.49 -31.55 -30.63
N ARG A 5 -18.61 -32.51 -31.56
CA ARG A 5 -18.62 -33.95 -31.23
C ARG A 5 -17.32 -34.36 -30.54
N ASN A 6 -16.18 -33.85 -31.01
CA ASN A 6 -14.89 -34.08 -30.36
C ASN A 6 -14.86 -33.51 -28.95
N LEU A 7 -15.25 -32.25 -28.75
CA LEU A 7 -15.28 -31.62 -27.43
C LEU A 7 -16.24 -32.33 -26.45
N VAL A 8 -17.40 -32.79 -26.91
CA VAL A 8 -18.31 -33.59 -26.07
C VAL A 8 -17.69 -34.95 -25.74
N THR A 9 -17.04 -35.61 -26.72
CA THR A 9 -16.34 -36.89 -26.49
C THR A 9 -15.25 -36.72 -25.44
N SER A 10 -14.39 -35.70 -25.56
CA SER A 10 -13.35 -35.36 -24.58
C SER A 10 -13.92 -34.98 -23.21
N LEU A 11 -15.06 -34.29 -23.15
CA LEU A 11 -15.73 -33.98 -21.89
C LEU A 11 -16.27 -35.25 -21.20
N ILE A 12 -16.83 -36.20 -21.94
CA ILE A 12 -17.29 -37.48 -21.37
C ILE A 12 -16.09 -38.32 -20.91
N GLU A 13 -15.01 -38.33 -21.67
CA GLU A 13 -13.78 -39.05 -21.35
C GLU A 13 -13.13 -38.52 -20.07
N HIS A 14 -12.82 -37.21 -20.04
CA HIS A 14 -12.00 -36.60 -18.98
C HIS A 14 -12.81 -35.94 -17.86
N GLU A 15 -14.11 -35.79 -18.04
CA GLU A 15 -15.07 -35.12 -17.12
C GLU A 15 -14.79 -33.62 -16.89
N GLN A 16 -13.67 -33.09 -17.40
CA GLN A 16 -13.30 -31.69 -17.37
C GLN A 16 -12.42 -31.35 -18.59
N ILE A 17 -12.74 -30.26 -19.28
CA ILE A 17 -11.96 -29.76 -20.43
C ILE A 17 -11.80 -28.24 -20.37
N LYS A 18 -10.74 -27.73 -21.03
CA LYS A 18 -10.50 -26.29 -21.20
C LYS A 18 -10.75 -25.90 -22.65
N THR A 19 -11.53 -24.84 -22.88
CA THR A 19 -11.85 -24.36 -24.22
C THR A 19 -12.31 -22.89 -24.20
N THR A 20 -12.62 -22.29 -25.33
CA THR A 20 -13.16 -20.92 -25.36
C THR A 20 -14.58 -20.88 -24.81
N LEU A 21 -14.99 -19.77 -24.19
CA LEU A 21 -16.31 -19.63 -23.58
C LEU A 21 -17.47 -19.93 -24.55
N PRO A 22 -17.45 -19.50 -25.83
CA PRO A 22 -18.49 -19.88 -26.79
C PRO A 22 -18.53 -21.40 -27.03
N LYS A 23 -17.37 -22.03 -27.23
CA LYS A 23 -17.28 -23.49 -27.44
C LYS A 23 -17.77 -24.25 -26.21
N ALA A 24 -17.44 -23.79 -25.00
CA ALA A 24 -17.90 -24.41 -23.77
C ALA A 24 -19.43 -24.42 -23.64
N ARG A 25 -20.10 -23.31 -24.00
CA ARG A 25 -21.57 -23.20 -23.97
C ARG A 25 -22.23 -24.18 -24.94
N ASP A 26 -21.71 -24.29 -26.16
CA ASP A 26 -22.23 -25.22 -27.16
C ASP A 26 -21.98 -26.69 -26.81
N THR A 27 -20.77 -26.99 -26.33
CA THR A 27 -20.41 -28.34 -25.86
C THR A 27 -21.28 -28.77 -24.67
N ALA A 28 -21.50 -27.88 -23.69
CA ALA A 28 -22.37 -28.16 -22.54
C ALA A 28 -23.78 -28.57 -22.98
N ARG A 29 -24.40 -27.77 -23.87
CA ARG A 29 -25.76 -28.03 -24.38
C ARG A 29 -25.90 -29.41 -25.04
N LEU A 30 -24.86 -29.87 -25.75
CA LEU A 30 -24.86 -31.18 -26.41
C LEU A 30 -24.57 -32.32 -25.44
N ALA A 31 -23.65 -32.11 -24.50
CA ALA A 31 -23.35 -33.08 -23.46
C ALA A 31 -24.56 -33.35 -22.55
N GLU A 32 -25.34 -32.32 -22.21
CA GLU A 32 -26.59 -32.46 -21.43
C GLU A 32 -27.58 -33.43 -22.09
N LYS A 33 -27.77 -33.30 -23.41
CA LYS A 33 -28.64 -34.19 -24.18
C LYS A 33 -28.12 -35.62 -24.20
N LEU A 34 -26.81 -35.80 -24.35
CA LEU A 34 -26.18 -37.12 -24.39
C LEU A 34 -26.30 -37.85 -23.05
N ILE A 35 -26.09 -37.15 -21.94
CA ILE A 35 -26.27 -37.70 -20.58
C ILE A 35 -27.75 -38.04 -20.33
N THR A 36 -28.67 -37.20 -20.81
CA THR A 36 -30.12 -37.49 -20.75
C THR A 36 -30.49 -38.75 -21.53
N LEU A 37 -29.85 -39.01 -22.69
CA LEU A 37 -30.01 -40.28 -23.42
C LEU A 37 -29.47 -41.46 -22.61
N GLY A 38 -28.29 -41.31 -21.99
CA GLY A 38 -27.72 -42.31 -21.08
C GLY A 38 -28.69 -42.74 -19.98
N LYS A 39 -29.35 -41.76 -19.34
CA LYS A 39 -30.36 -42.00 -18.30
C LYS A 39 -31.62 -42.74 -18.76
N LYS A 40 -31.98 -42.67 -20.05
CA LYS A 40 -33.14 -43.41 -20.58
C LYS A 40 -32.87 -44.92 -20.63
N GLY A 41 -31.62 -45.33 -20.80
CA GLY A 41 -31.21 -46.73 -20.70
C GLY A 41 -31.73 -47.66 -21.80
N ASP A 42 -32.45 -47.17 -22.81
CA ASP A 42 -33.02 -47.99 -23.88
C ASP A 42 -32.08 -48.17 -25.09
N LEU A 43 -32.29 -49.25 -25.86
CA LEU A 43 -31.50 -49.56 -27.07
C LEU A 43 -31.54 -48.43 -28.12
N PRO A 44 -32.68 -47.77 -28.39
CA PRO A 44 -32.71 -46.60 -29.28
C PRO A 44 -31.81 -45.44 -28.82
N ALA A 45 -31.77 -45.13 -27.53
CA ALA A 45 -30.93 -44.09 -26.97
C ALA A 45 -29.44 -44.44 -27.08
N ALA A 46 -29.08 -45.71 -26.83
CA ALA A 46 -27.71 -46.20 -27.00
C ALA A 46 -27.22 -46.06 -28.45
N ARG A 47 -28.06 -46.42 -29.44
CA ARG A 47 -27.73 -46.23 -30.88
C ARG A 47 -27.53 -44.76 -31.25
N ARG A 48 -28.36 -43.85 -30.72
CA ARG A 48 -28.21 -42.40 -30.97
C ARG A 48 -26.93 -41.84 -30.34
N ALA A 49 -26.60 -42.26 -29.11
CA ALA A 49 -25.36 -41.87 -28.46
C ALA A 49 -24.13 -42.41 -29.19
N GLN A 50 -24.20 -43.66 -29.67
CA GLN A 50 -23.15 -44.30 -30.46
C GLN A 50 -22.90 -43.57 -31.79
N GLY A 51 -23.95 -43.09 -32.46
CA GLY A 51 -23.81 -42.26 -33.65
C GLY A 51 -23.22 -40.87 -33.40
N PHE A 52 -23.28 -40.36 -32.16
CA PHE A 52 -22.78 -39.04 -31.79
C PHE A 52 -21.34 -39.05 -31.26
N LEU A 53 -21.01 -39.95 -30.34
CA LEU A 53 -19.66 -40.06 -29.77
C LEU A 53 -18.65 -40.52 -30.82
N LEU A 54 -17.44 -39.93 -30.80
CA LEU A 54 -16.36 -40.35 -31.69
C LEU A 54 -15.63 -41.60 -31.17
N GLN A 55 -15.69 -41.84 -29.85
CA GLN A 55 -15.13 -43.02 -29.20
C GLN A 55 -16.27 -43.90 -28.66
N HIS A 56 -16.48 -45.06 -29.28
CA HIS A 56 -17.54 -46.00 -28.88
C HIS A 56 -17.28 -46.66 -27.51
N THR A 57 -16.01 -46.69 -27.08
CA THR A 57 -15.59 -47.19 -25.76
C THR A 57 -16.17 -46.40 -24.59
N LEU A 58 -16.68 -45.18 -24.82
CA LEU A 58 -17.31 -44.34 -23.79
C LEU A 58 -18.81 -44.62 -23.60
N ILE A 59 -19.43 -45.47 -24.41
CA ILE A 59 -20.86 -45.81 -24.26
C ILE A 59 -21.18 -46.43 -22.90
N PRO A 60 -20.40 -47.41 -22.38
CA PRO A 60 -20.59 -47.92 -21.01
C PRO A 60 -20.46 -46.83 -19.94
N LYS A 61 -19.61 -45.81 -20.16
CA LYS A 61 -19.46 -44.69 -19.23
C LYS A 61 -20.73 -43.82 -19.19
N VAL A 62 -21.33 -43.53 -20.35
CA VAL A 62 -22.56 -42.71 -20.44
C VAL A 62 -23.79 -43.45 -19.90
N PHE A 63 -23.97 -44.72 -20.24
CA PHE A 63 -25.15 -45.52 -19.85
C PHE A 63 -25.01 -46.26 -18.52
N GLY A 64 -23.79 -46.39 -18.00
CA GLY A 64 -23.50 -46.96 -16.69
C GLY A 64 -23.14 -45.87 -15.68
N GLN A 65 -21.88 -45.44 -15.69
CA GLN A 65 -21.33 -44.56 -14.65
C GLN A 65 -22.07 -43.22 -14.54
N LEU A 66 -22.26 -42.50 -15.65
CA LEU A 66 -22.91 -41.18 -15.65
C LEU A 66 -24.43 -41.29 -15.47
N ALA A 67 -25.07 -42.29 -16.08
CA ALA A 67 -26.50 -42.55 -15.87
C ALA A 67 -26.81 -42.84 -14.39
N HIS A 68 -25.99 -43.67 -13.75
CA HIS A 68 -26.08 -43.95 -12.32
C HIS A 68 -25.82 -42.69 -11.48
N ARG A 69 -24.71 -41.96 -11.75
CA ARG A 69 -24.34 -40.73 -11.03
C ARG A 69 -25.45 -39.68 -11.05
N TYR A 70 -26.14 -39.53 -12.18
CA TYR A 70 -27.15 -38.49 -12.36
C TYR A 70 -28.60 -38.99 -12.30
N ALA A 71 -28.85 -40.22 -11.82
CA ALA A 71 -30.17 -40.82 -11.78
C ALA A 71 -31.23 -39.88 -11.18
N GLN A 72 -30.90 -39.27 -10.04
CA GLN A 72 -31.79 -38.37 -9.27
C GLN A 72 -31.72 -36.89 -9.68
N ARG A 73 -30.87 -36.52 -10.65
CA ARG A 73 -30.70 -35.13 -11.10
C ARG A 73 -31.54 -34.88 -12.37
N PRO A 74 -32.47 -33.91 -12.39
CA PRO A 74 -33.34 -33.67 -13.55
C PRO A 74 -32.61 -33.02 -14.75
N GLY A 75 -31.49 -32.34 -14.51
CA GLY A 75 -30.66 -31.67 -15.52
C GLY A 75 -29.52 -30.87 -14.90
N GLY A 76 -28.73 -30.17 -15.72
CA GLY A 76 -27.59 -29.39 -15.23
C GLY A 76 -26.44 -30.30 -14.81
N TYR A 77 -26.07 -31.22 -15.69
CA TYR A 77 -24.96 -32.15 -15.53
C TYR A 77 -23.61 -31.49 -15.82
N THR A 78 -23.60 -30.29 -16.40
CA THR A 78 -22.40 -29.55 -16.78
C THR A 78 -22.27 -28.21 -16.03
N ARG A 79 -21.05 -27.72 -15.87
CA ARG A 79 -20.75 -26.41 -15.29
C ARG A 79 -19.64 -25.71 -16.07
N ILE A 80 -19.81 -24.40 -16.31
CA ILE A 80 -18.85 -23.56 -17.04
C ILE A 80 -18.22 -22.55 -16.08
N HIS A 81 -16.90 -22.56 -16.02
CA HIS A 81 -16.10 -21.62 -15.27
C HIS A 81 -15.23 -20.78 -16.21
N LYS A 82 -15.64 -19.54 -16.55
CA LYS A 82 -14.84 -18.49 -17.25
C LYS A 82 -13.38 -18.27 -16.77
N PHE A 83 -12.39 -18.85 -17.44
CA PHE A 83 -10.99 -18.85 -17.01
C PHE A 83 -10.13 -17.94 -17.87
N GLY A 84 -9.99 -16.66 -17.50
CA GLY A 84 -9.10 -15.71 -18.18
C GLY A 84 -9.32 -15.62 -19.70
N ASN A 85 -8.31 -15.12 -20.41
CA ASN A 85 -8.31 -15.01 -21.87
C ASN A 85 -7.14 -15.81 -22.49
N ARG A 86 -7.32 -16.29 -23.71
CA ARG A 86 -6.28 -17.01 -24.46
C ARG A 86 -5.18 -16.05 -24.88
N GLN A 87 -3.92 -16.43 -24.65
CA GLN A 87 -2.78 -15.71 -25.20
C GLN A 87 -2.77 -15.81 -26.73
N GLY A 88 -2.53 -14.67 -27.39
CA GLY A 88 -2.52 -14.54 -28.85
C GLY A 88 -3.72 -13.74 -29.36
N ASP A 89 -4.94 -14.27 -29.24
CA ASP A 89 -6.17 -13.65 -29.78
C ASP A 89 -7.13 -13.09 -28.72
N ASN A 90 -6.71 -13.11 -27.45
CA ASN A 90 -7.46 -12.60 -26.31
C ASN A 90 -8.87 -13.19 -26.15
N ALA A 91 -9.13 -14.37 -26.74
CA ALA A 91 -10.44 -14.98 -26.70
C ALA A 91 -10.79 -15.46 -25.27
N PRO A 92 -11.99 -15.16 -24.74
CA PRO A 92 -12.38 -15.60 -23.39
C PRO A 92 -12.34 -17.12 -23.26
N HIS A 93 -11.66 -17.62 -22.24
CA HIS A 93 -11.51 -19.05 -21.96
C HIS A 93 -12.47 -19.51 -20.86
N ALA A 94 -12.72 -20.82 -20.80
CA ALA A 94 -13.55 -21.45 -19.80
C ALA A 94 -13.13 -22.90 -19.54
N ILE A 95 -13.28 -23.32 -18.29
CA ILE A 95 -13.27 -24.73 -17.90
C ILE A 95 -14.71 -25.23 -17.95
N LEU A 96 -14.96 -26.27 -18.74
CA LEU A 96 -16.23 -26.99 -18.77
C LEU A 96 -16.04 -28.31 -18.03
N GLU A 97 -16.84 -28.57 -17.01
CA GLU A 97 -16.79 -29.80 -16.22
C GLU A 97 -18.16 -30.48 -16.15
N LEU A 98 -18.14 -31.80 -15.93
CA LEU A 98 -19.29 -32.55 -15.47
C LEU A 98 -19.45 -32.35 -13.95
N VAL A 99 -20.65 -32.08 -13.47
CA VAL A 99 -20.90 -31.87 -12.04
C VAL A 99 -20.69 -33.18 -11.27
N ASP A 100 -20.26 -33.13 -10.02
CA ASP A 100 -20.06 -34.34 -9.21
C ASP A 100 -18.95 -35.27 -9.75
N ASN A 101 -17.97 -34.69 -10.48
CA ASN A 101 -16.76 -35.40 -10.91
C ASN A 101 -15.69 -35.44 -9.79
N PRO A 102 -14.68 -36.32 -9.87
CA PRO A 102 -13.63 -36.44 -8.85
C PRO A 102 -12.81 -35.17 -8.60
N ARG A 103 -12.83 -34.21 -9.53
CA ARG A 103 -12.15 -32.91 -9.49
C ARG A 103 -13.16 -31.75 -9.59
N ASP A 104 -14.35 -31.91 -9.01
CA ASP A 104 -15.41 -30.88 -9.01
C ASP A 104 -14.93 -29.61 -8.33
N LEU A 105 -14.70 -28.57 -9.14
CA LEU A 105 -14.13 -27.31 -8.66
C LEU A 105 -15.01 -26.62 -7.62
N ARG A 106 -16.34 -26.73 -7.74
CA ARG A 106 -17.24 -26.10 -6.77
C ARG A 106 -17.25 -26.85 -5.45
N PHE A 107 -17.08 -28.17 -5.47
CA PHE A 107 -16.96 -28.98 -4.26
C PHE A 107 -15.69 -28.60 -3.49
N GLU A 108 -14.55 -28.51 -4.17
CA GLU A 108 -13.27 -28.06 -3.60
C GLU A 108 -13.35 -26.63 -3.03
N MET A 109 -13.90 -25.68 -3.80
CA MET A 109 -14.07 -24.30 -3.33
C MET A 109 -14.98 -24.20 -2.11
N THR A 110 -16.03 -25.02 -2.06
CA THR A 110 -16.95 -25.06 -0.91
C THR A 110 -16.26 -25.63 0.31
N ALA A 111 -15.45 -26.70 0.18
CA ALA A 111 -14.65 -27.25 1.27
C ALA A 111 -13.67 -26.21 1.83
N ARG A 112 -12.99 -25.46 0.96
CA ARG A 112 -12.08 -24.39 1.38
C ARG A 112 -12.79 -23.27 2.12
N ALA A 113 -13.94 -22.82 1.63
CA ALA A 113 -14.73 -21.77 2.29
C ALA A 113 -15.21 -22.21 3.69
N VAL A 114 -15.64 -23.47 3.83
CA VAL A 114 -16.01 -24.06 5.12
C VAL A 114 -14.79 -24.13 6.06
N GLY A 115 -13.66 -24.66 5.56
CA GLY A 115 -12.42 -24.76 6.34
C GLY A 115 -11.93 -23.40 6.84
N TRP A 116 -11.93 -22.39 5.96
CA TRP A 116 -11.53 -21.02 6.27
C TRP A 116 -12.40 -20.38 7.36
N GLU A 117 -13.73 -20.47 7.24
CA GLU A 117 -14.64 -19.87 8.23
C GLU A 117 -14.56 -20.57 9.59
N LEU A 118 -14.46 -21.90 9.61
CA LEU A 118 -14.33 -22.66 10.84
C LEU A 118 -12.99 -22.38 11.55
N PHE A 119 -11.90 -22.27 10.78
CA PHE A 119 -10.59 -21.88 11.31
C PHE A 119 -10.62 -20.48 11.92
N GLY A 120 -11.14 -19.50 11.17
CA GLY A 120 -11.23 -18.11 11.64
C GLY A 120 -12.09 -17.93 12.90
N ASN A 121 -13.17 -18.71 13.02
CA ASN A 121 -14.05 -18.73 14.19
C ASN A 121 -13.37 -19.34 15.42
N ALA A 122 -12.65 -20.45 15.23
CA ALA A 122 -11.95 -21.12 16.31
C ALA A 122 -10.82 -20.27 16.88
N LEU A 123 -10.08 -19.56 16.02
CA LEU A 123 -9.01 -18.65 16.45
C LEU A 123 -9.49 -17.46 17.28
N SER A 124 -10.73 -16.99 17.09
CA SER A 124 -11.30 -15.94 17.96
C SER A 124 -11.51 -16.37 19.42
N LYS A 125 -11.37 -17.66 19.74
CA LYS A 125 -11.67 -18.20 21.08
C LYS A 125 -10.45 -18.83 21.79
N GLY A 126 -9.25 -18.72 21.22
CA GLY A 126 -7.99 -19.22 21.80
C GLY A 126 -7.29 -20.28 20.92
N SER A 127 -5.96 -20.18 20.78
CA SER A 127 -5.14 -20.92 19.80
C SER A 127 -4.47 -22.19 20.34
N GLU A 128 -4.26 -22.31 21.65
CA GLU A 128 -3.36 -23.32 22.24
C GLU A 128 -3.78 -24.77 21.97
N ASN A 129 -5.09 -25.08 22.07
CA ASN A 129 -5.60 -26.42 21.78
C ASN A 129 -5.73 -26.73 20.28
N LEU A 130 -5.78 -25.70 19.42
CA LEU A 130 -5.96 -25.87 17.97
C LEU A 130 -4.68 -26.35 17.29
N ILE A 131 -3.54 -25.83 17.75
CA ILE A 131 -2.22 -26.14 17.21
C ILE A 131 -1.81 -27.56 17.63
N ALA A 132 -2.16 -27.99 18.85
CA ALA A 132 -1.81 -29.30 19.37
C ALA A 132 -2.68 -30.45 18.82
N ASN A 133 -3.98 -30.23 18.60
CA ASN A 133 -4.94 -31.32 18.34
C ASN A 133 -5.72 -31.21 17.00
N GLY A 134 -5.58 -30.10 16.25
CA GLY A 134 -6.40 -29.82 15.07
C GLY A 134 -7.86 -29.48 15.40
N LEU A 135 -8.64 -29.11 14.39
CA LEU A 135 -10.06 -28.77 14.55
C LEU A 135 -10.95 -30.02 14.34
N GLY A 136 -11.57 -30.52 15.41
CA GLY A 136 -12.55 -31.62 15.33
C GLY A 136 -13.99 -31.15 15.09
N GLY A 137 -14.83 -31.99 14.51
CA GLY A 137 -16.29 -31.76 14.42
C GLY A 137 -16.80 -31.07 13.15
N VAL A 138 -15.95 -30.87 12.14
CA VAL A 138 -16.31 -30.26 10.84
C VAL A 138 -17.44 -31.03 10.14
N GLU A 139 -17.39 -32.36 10.19
CA GLU A 139 -18.45 -33.22 9.64
C GLU A 139 -19.82 -32.94 10.28
N GLY A 140 -19.86 -32.70 11.60
CA GLY A 140 -21.10 -32.40 12.32
C GLY A 140 -21.73 -31.08 11.86
N VAL A 141 -20.91 -30.07 11.58
CA VAL A 141 -21.35 -28.77 11.05
C VAL A 141 -21.95 -28.93 9.65
N ILE A 142 -21.26 -29.62 8.77
CA ILE A 142 -21.72 -29.84 7.38
C ILE A 142 -23.02 -30.67 7.38
N ARG A 143 -23.15 -31.68 8.26
CA ARG A 143 -24.39 -32.48 8.41
C ARG A 143 -25.57 -31.65 8.88
N GLN A 144 -25.36 -30.70 9.78
CA GLN A 144 -26.42 -29.80 10.26
C GLN A 144 -26.89 -28.88 9.14
N GLU A 145 -25.96 -28.26 8.42
CA GLU A 145 -26.26 -27.38 7.28
C GLU A 145 -26.94 -28.10 6.10
N GLN A 146 -26.71 -29.41 5.95
CA GLN A 146 -27.40 -30.22 4.95
C GLN A 146 -28.89 -30.44 5.29
N ASN A 147 -29.24 -30.59 6.57
CA ASN A 147 -30.58 -31.01 7.01
C ASN A 147 -31.50 -29.84 7.39
N ASP A 148 -30.96 -28.68 7.73
CA ASP A 148 -31.75 -27.58 8.30
C ASP A 148 -32.41 -26.66 7.25
N SER A 149 -33.72 -26.43 7.44
CA SER A 149 -34.51 -25.45 6.67
C SER A 149 -34.37 -24.01 7.22
N LYS A 150 -33.75 -23.86 8.40
CA LYS A 150 -33.44 -22.58 9.08
C LYS A 150 -31.99 -22.61 9.59
N PRO A 151 -31.21 -21.51 9.52
CA PRO A 151 -29.79 -21.54 9.87
C PRO A 151 -29.57 -21.91 11.35
N GLY A 152 -28.88 -23.03 11.59
CA GLY A 152 -28.57 -23.55 12.93
C GLY A 152 -27.40 -22.81 13.60
N TYR A 153 -27.37 -22.77 14.92
CA TYR A 153 -26.17 -22.37 15.69
C TYR A 153 -25.21 -23.55 15.76
N LEU A 154 -23.89 -23.31 15.62
CA LEU A 154 -22.86 -24.32 15.87
C LEU A 154 -22.91 -24.76 17.34
N ARG A 155 -22.74 -26.07 17.60
CA ARG A 155 -22.62 -26.63 18.96
C ARG A 155 -21.49 -25.94 19.76
N GLU A 156 -21.64 -25.94 21.08
CA GLU A 156 -20.63 -25.45 22.03
C GLU A 156 -19.25 -26.03 21.70
N GLY A 157 -18.27 -25.13 21.53
CA GLY A 157 -16.91 -25.44 21.09
C GLY A 157 -16.52 -24.88 19.71
N LEU A 158 -17.44 -24.80 18.74
CA LEU A 158 -17.11 -24.37 17.35
C LEU A 158 -17.63 -22.97 16.95
N GLY A 159 -18.46 -22.34 17.78
CA GLY A 159 -18.83 -20.91 17.80
C GLY A 159 -18.89 -20.13 16.47
N GLY A 160 -20.10 -19.95 15.91
CA GLY A 160 -20.42 -18.95 14.87
C GLY A 160 -21.07 -19.53 13.61
N ARG A 161 -22.21 -18.99 13.16
CA ARG A 161 -22.90 -19.47 11.93
C ARG A 161 -21.98 -19.36 10.71
N LEU A 162 -21.93 -20.39 9.86
CA LEU A 162 -21.37 -20.24 8.51
C LEU A 162 -22.11 -19.10 7.80
N ARG A 163 -21.41 -18.33 6.98
CA ARG A 163 -22.05 -17.28 6.17
C ARG A 163 -23.12 -17.89 5.27
N ARG A 164 -24.21 -17.15 5.06
CA ARG A 164 -25.35 -17.59 4.24
C ARG A 164 -24.92 -18.13 2.87
N THR A 165 -23.96 -17.49 2.21
CA THR A 165 -23.40 -17.92 0.92
C THR A 165 -22.69 -19.27 1.01
N THR A 166 -21.89 -19.49 2.06
CA THR A 166 -21.20 -20.75 2.35
C THR A 166 -22.21 -21.86 2.64
N GLN A 167 -23.24 -21.59 3.45
CA GLN A 167 -24.34 -22.52 3.72
C GLN A 167 -25.09 -22.92 2.44
N GLU A 168 -25.43 -21.95 1.60
CA GLU A 168 -26.10 -22.21 0.33
C GLU A 168 -25.22 -23.03 -0.62
N ASN A 169 -23.90 -22.82 -0.62
CA ASN A 169 -22.98 -23.60 -1.44
C ASN A 169 -22.87 -25.04 -0.95
N VAL A 170 -22.77 -25.27 0.37
CA VAL A 170 -22.80 -26.61 0.98
C VAL A 170 -24.07 -27.37 0.56
N LYS A 171 -25.24 -26.73 0.68
CA LYS A 171 -26.52 -27.31 0.23
C LYS A 171 -26.51 -27.62 -1.26
N LYS A 172 -25.98 -26.71 -2.10
CA LYS A 172 -25.95 -26.88 -3.57
C LYS A 172 -25.02 -28.01 -4.01
N VAL A 173 -23.85 -28.17 -3.39
CA VAL A 173 -22.88 -29.22 -3.78
C VAL A 173 -23.25 -30.60 -3.23
N LEU A 174 -23.97 -30.67 -2.11
CA LEU A 174 -24.40 -31.94 -1.50
C LEU A 174 -25.78 -32.42 -1.96
N ARG A 175 -26.59 -31.56 -2.61
CA ARG A 175 -28.01 -31.83 -2.95
C ARG A 175 -28.27 -33.18 -3.63
N TYR A 176 -27.39 -33.59 -4.55
CA TYR A 176 -27.55 -34.80 -5.34
C TYR A 176 -26.43 -35.83 -5.10
N ARG A 177 -25.59 -35.59 -4.08
CA ARG A 177 -24.49 -36.48 -3.70
C ARG A 177 -24.94 -37.47 -2.61
N PRO A 178 -24.39 -38.69 -2.56
CA PRO A 178 -24.68 -39.62 -1.48
C PRO A 178 -24.24 -39.06 -0.12
N LYS A 179 -24.89 -39.51 0.96
CA LYS A 179 -24.61 -39.03 2.33
C LYS A 179 -23.16 -39.28 2.80
N SER A 180 -22.43 -40.18 2.14
CA SER A 180 -21.01 -40.44 2.38
C SER A 180 -20.11 -39.25 1.98
N GLU A 181 -20.53 -38.43 1.02
CA GLU A 181 -19.75 -37.29 0.48
C GLU A 181 -19.68 -36.11 1.45
N VAL A 182 -20.53 -36.09 2.47
CA VAL A 182 -20.41 -35.16 3.59
C VAL A 182 -19.08 -35.37 4.31
N LYS A 183 -18.65 -36.62 4.46
CA LYS A 183 -17.37 -36.98 5.07
C LYS A 183 -16.20 -36.51 4.20
N GLU A 184 -16.32 -36.65 2.88
CA GLU A 184 -15.29 -36.16 1.95
C GLU A 184 -15.16 -34.63 1.96
N LEU A 185 -16.29 -33.92 1.97
CA LEU A 185 -16.29 -32.45 2.08
C LEU A 185 -15.67 -31.99 3.40
N ALA A 186 -15.97 -32.68 4.50
CA ALA A 186 -15.37 -32.42 5.81
C ALA A 186 -13.86 -32.70 5.79
N MET A 187 -13.42 -33.83 5.25
CA MET A 187 -12.01 -34.18 5.14
C MET A 187 -11.23 -33.13 4.34
N LYS A 188 -11.76 -32.65 3.20
CA LYS A 188 -11.13 -31.60 2.39
C LYS A 188 -11.09 -30.25 3.10
N ALA A 189 -12.12 -29.93 3.88
CA ALA A 189 -12.13 -28.73 4.71
C ALA A 189 -11.10 -28.82 5.85
N GLU A 190 -10.97 -29.98 6.50
CA GLU A 190 -9.96 -30.25 7.53
C GLU A 190 -8.54 -30.27 6.95
N GLU A 191 -8.34 -30.83 5.76
CA GLU A 191 -7.08 -30.79 5.03
C GLU A 191 -6.68 -29.35 4.69
N HIS A 192 -7.65 -28.53 4.26
CA HIS A 192 -7.42 -27.11 4.06
C HIS A 192 -7.06 -26.39 5.37
N ILE A 193 -7.73 -26.69 6.48
CA ILE A 193 -7.38 -26.16 7.81
C ILE A 193 -5.94 -26.57 8.19
N LYS A 194 -5.57 -27.84 8.00
CA LYS A 194 -4.19 -28.31 8.23
C LYS A 194 -3.19 -27.57 7.36
N HIS A 195 -3.52 -27.33 6.10
CA HIS A 195 -2.71 -26.53 5.20
C HIS A 195 -2.55 -25.08 5.72
N LEU A 196 -3.63 -24.45 6.18
CA LEU A 196 -3.62 -23.11 6.79
C LEU A 196 -2.80 -23.07 8.09
N ILE A 197 -2.74 -24.18 8.84
CA ILE A 197 -1.90 -24.32 10.04
C ILE A 197 -0.42 -24.53 9.66
N SER A 198 -0.15 -25.27 8.57
CA SER A 198 1.21 -25.66 8.16
C SER A 198 1.94 -24.63 7.30
N GLU A 199 1.26 -23.61 6.77
CA GLU A 199 1.91 -22.45 6.15
C GLU A 199 2.38 -21.46 7.22
N PRO A 200 3.68 -21.15 7.35
CA PRO A 200 4.11 -20.08 8.23
C PRO A 200 3.76 -18.73 7.58
N LEU A 201 3.13 -17.84 8.37
CA LEU A 201 3.06 -16.38 8.19
C LEU A 201 1.94 -15.75 7.32
N SER A 202 0.71 -16.28 7.29
CA SER A 202 -0.42 -15.56 6.64
C SER A 202 -1.66 -15.30 7.51
N HIS A 203 -1.73 -15.79 8.76
CA HIS A 203 -2.95 -15.64 9.57
C HIS A 203 -2.83 -14.66 10.78
N PRO A 204 -3.60 -13.56 10.80
CA PRO A 204 -3.55 -12.50 11.82
C PRO A 204 -3.79 -12.94 13.27
N LYS A 205 -4.88 -13.69 13.51
CA LYS A 205 -5.27 -14.14 14.86
C LYS A 205 -4.37 -15.23 15.46
N VAL A 206 -3.59 -15.92 14.62
CA VAL A 206 -2.59 -16.90 15.08
C VAL A 206 -1.38 -16.14 15.62
N ARG A 207 -1.00 -15.05 14.94
CA ARG A 207 0.06 -14.11 15.36
C ARG A 207 -0.27 -13.45 16.70
N GLU A 208 -1.48 -12.92 16.85
CA GLU A 208 -1.94 -12.23 18.06
C GLU A 208 -1.93 -13.13 19.32
N ASN A 209 -2.26 -14.42 19.18
CA ASN A 209 -2.22 -15.36 20.33
C ASN A 209 -0.84 -15.99 20.57
N LEU A 210 0.04 -16.03 19.55
CA LEU A 210 1.45 -16.41 19.73
C LEU A 210 2.23 -15.31 20.45
N GLU A 211 1.92 -14.03 20.19
CA GLU A 211 2.51 -12.90 20.91
C GLU A 211 2.23 -12.97 22.43
N VAL A 212 1.08 -13.51 22.86
CA VAL A 212 0.75 -13.70 24.29
C VAL A 212 1.55 -14.84 24.95
N THR A 213 2.06 -15.81 24.17
CA THR A 213 2.83 -16.94 24.71
C THR A 213 4.35 -16.71 24.69
N VAL A 214 4.84 -15.79 23.84
CA VAL A 214 6.28 -15.46 23.74
C VAL A 214 6.80 -14.76 25.00
N ASP A 215 5.94 -14.10 25.78
CA ASP A 215 6.32 -13.53 27.09
C ASP A 215 6.63 -14.59 28.17
N ASN A 216 6.33 -15.87 27.94
CA ASN A 216 6.46 -16.93 28.96
C ASN A 216 7.48 -18.05 28.63
N VAL A 217 8.25 -17.97 27.55
CA VAL A 217 9.25 -19.02 27.23
C VAL A 217 10.68 -18.51 27.42
N LYS A 218 11.24 -18.80 28.59
CA LYS A 218 12.67 -18.59 28.88
C LYS A 218 13.56 -19.54 28.07
N GLU A 219 14.75 -19.03 27.76
CA GLU A 219 15.93 -19.64 27.14
C GLU A 219 16.05 -21.18 27.29
N ALA A 220 15.71 -21.94 26.25
CA ALA A 220 16.22 -23.30 26.03
C ALA A 220 16.03 -23.86 24.60
N ASP A 221 15.06 -23.40 23.81
CA ASP A 221 14.66 -24.10 22.57
C ASP A 221 15.14 -23.48 21.23
N ASN A 222 15.95 -22.41 21.26
CA ASN A 222 16.45 -21.76 20.04
C ASN A 222 17.33 -22.66 19.15
N ALA A 223 17.92 -23.73 19.69
CA ALA A 223 18.77 -24.65 18.94
C ALA A 223 17.98 -25.56 17.98
N LYS A 224 16.71 -25.87 18.26
CA LYS A 224 15.92 -26.78 17.41
C LYS A 224 15.27 -26.06 16.23
N LEU A 225 14.91 -24.79 16.37
CA LEU A 225 14.37 -23.97 15.29
C LEU A 225 15.44 -23.59 14.26
N ALA A 226 16.68 -23.35 14.69
CA ALA A 226 17.80 -23.03 13.80
C ALA A 226 18.14 -24.19 12.82
N VAL A 227 18.09 -25.44 13.31
CA VAL A 227 18.35 -26.63 12.49
C VAL A 227 17.26 -26.84 11.44
N ALA A 228 15.98 -26.60 11.79
CA ALA A 228 14.87 -26.67 10.83
C ALA A 228 14.96 -25.60 9.72
N PHE A 229 15.55 -24.44 10.04
CA PHE A 229 15.75 -23.34 9.09
C PHE A 229 16.88 -23.64 8.09
N GLU A 230 17.96 -24.30 8.52
CA GLU A 230 19.06 -24.72 7.63
C GLU A 230 18.69 -25.90 6.71
N GLU A 231 17.87 -26.84 7.19
CA GLU A 231 17.39 -27.96 6.35
C GLU A 231 16.44 -27.49 5.25
N GLY A 232 15.66 -26.44 5.48
CA GLY A 232 14.80 -25.82 4.46
C GLY A 232 15.57 -25.11 3.34
N ARG A 233 16.73 -24.52 3.66
CA ARG A 233 17.55 -23.74 2.71
C ARG A 233 18.30 -24.63 1.71
N ARG A 234 18.57 -25.90 2.04
CA ARG A 234 19.27 -26.86 1.16
C ARG A 234 18.43 -27.43 0.01
N ARG A 235 17.14 -27.09 -0.11
CA ARG A 235 16.28 -27.52 -1.23
C ARG A 235 16.04 -26.38 -2.22
N GLN A 236 17.10 -25.93 -2.90
CA GLN A 236 16.97 -25.20 -4.17
C GLN A 236 17.34 -26.16 -5.31
N LEU A 237 16.36 -26.52 -6.13
CA LEU A 237 16.59 -27.23 -7.39
C LEU A 237 17.18 -26.25 -8.41
N GLN A 238 18.32 -26.59 -8.99
CA GLN A 238 18.88 -25.86 -10.13
C GLN A 238 18.18 -26.26 -11.44
N ALA A 239 18.18 -25.34 -12.41
CA ALA A 239 17.58 -25.57 -13.73
C ALA A 239 18.34 -26.68 -14.48
N GLY A 240 17.73 -27.87 -14.56
CA GLY A 240 18.25 -29.01 -15.35
C GLY A 240 18.08 -30.38 -14.72
N ASP A 241 17.78 -30.50 -13.43
CA ASP A 241 17.72 -31.79 -12.77
C ASP A 241 16.39 -32.54 -13.01
N ARG A 242 16.49 -33.80 -13.46
CA ARG A 242 15.37 -34.76 -13.48
C ARG A 242 15.33 -35.50 -12.13
N ALA A 243 14.28 -35.24 -11.33
CA ALA A 243 13.97 -36.08 -10.18
C ALA A 243 13.16 -37.33 -10.59
N PRO A 244 13.32 -38.48 -9.90
CA PRO A 244 12.65 -39.73 -10.26
C PRO A 244 11.17 -39.71 -9.90
N ALA A 245 10.37 -40.42 -10.71
CA ALA A 245 8.93 -40.53 -10.57
C ALA A 245 8.52 -41.13 -9.22
N SER A 246 7.73 -40.37 -8.47
CA SER A 246 6.75 -40.92 -7.52
C SER A 246 5.50 -40.05 -7.57
N ASP A 247 4.36 -40.73 -7.69
CA ASP A 247 3.03 -40.16 -7.88
C ASP A 247 2.57 -39.36 -6.65
N ASN A 248 2.36 -38.05 -6.84
CA ASN A 248 1.35 -37.17 -6.20
C ASN A 248 1.86 -35.73 -6.10
N SER A 249 1.85 -35.00 -7.22
CA SER A 249 1.90 -33.53 -7.18
C SER A 249 1.32 -32.95 -8.46
N ALA A 250 0.04 -32.56 -8.42
CA ALA A 250 -0.59 -31.79 -9.49
C ALA A 250 -1.02 -30.42 -8.95
N LEU A 251 -0.18 -29.42 -9.25
CA LEU A 251 -0.51 -28.02 -9.50
C LEU A 251 -1.48 -27.33 -8.51
N SER A 252 -0.89 -26.66 -7.52
CA SER A 252 -1.52 -25.54 -6.82
C SER A 252 -1.64 -24.34 -7.76
N LEU A 253 -2.87 -23.94 -8.07
CA LEU A 253 -3.18 -22.66 -8.70
C LEU A 253 -4.29 -21.98 -7.88
N SER A 254 -3.94 -20.81 -7.38
CA SER A 254 -4.79 -19.84 -6.71
C SER A 254 -5.91 -19.38 -7.64
N TYR A 255 -7.16 -19.50 -7.17
CA TYR A 255 -8.35 -19.03 -7.86
C TYR A 255 -9.23 -18.27 -6.88
N ALA A 256 -9.13 -16.95 -6.90
CA ALA A 256 -10.23 -16.07 -6.54
C ALA A 256 -10.76 -15.45 -7.84
N ARG A 257 -12.08 -15.48 -8.05
CA ARG A 257 -12.73 -14.76 -9.15
C ARG A 257 -13.50 -13.56 -8.64
N PRO A 258 -13.61 -12.50 -9.47
CA PRO A 258 -14.25 -11.25 -9.12
C PRO A 258 -15.75 -11.38 -9.34
N TYR A 259 -16.52 -11.32 -8.25
CA TYR A 259 -17.93 -10.94 -8.29
C TYR A 259 -18.23 -10.21 -6.99
N ASP A 260 -18.46 -8.91 -7.11
CA ASP A 260 -19.09 -8.00 -6.14
C ASP A 260 -18.71 -8.22 -4.67
N VAL A 261 -17.41 -8.23 -4.37
CA VAL A 261 -16.94 -7.91 -3.03
C VAL A 261 -16.76 -6.40 -3.01
N CYS A 262 -17.66 -5.69 -2.33
CA CYS A 262 -17.34 -4.37 -1.79
C CYS A 262 -16.07 -4.55 -0.94
N LEU A 263 -14.92 -4.23 -1.52
CA LEU A 263 -13.63 -4.14 -0.84
C LEU A 263 -13.58 -2.83 -0.05
N GLU A 264 -14.50 -2.70 0.90
CA GLU A 264 -14.42 -1.74 2.00
C GLU A 264 -14.40 -2.55 3.28
N THR A 265 -13.31 -3.26 3.51
CA THR A 265 -13.01 -3.81 4.84
C THR A 265 -11.65 -3.29 5.28
N PRO A 266 -11.59 -2.13 5.95
CA PRO A 266 -10.33 -1.55 6.47
C PRO A 266 -9.56 -2.53 7.38
N PHE A 267 -10.23 -3.54 7.93
CA PHE A 267 -9.65 -4.54 8.83
C PHE A 267 -8.51 -5.38 8.22
N LEU A 268 -8.61 -5.83 6.95
CA LEU A 268 -7.57 -6.68 6.34
C LEU A 268 -6.30 -5.88 5.99
N PHE A 269 -6.48 -4.60 5.67
CA PHE A 269 -5.40 -3.68 5.33
C PHE A 269 -4.60 -3.28 6.59
N ILE A 270 -5.31 -2.86 7.66
CA ILE A 270 -4.70 -2.49 8.94
C ILE A 270 -3.88 -3.63 9.54
N ILE A 271 -4.43 -4.85 9.53
CA ILE A 271 -3.75 -6.03 10.07
C ILE A 271 -2.45 -6.32 9.31
N THR A 272 -2.45 -6.19 8.00
CA THR A 272 -1.25 -6.46 7.20
C THR A 272 -0.19 -5.39 7.44
N ILE A 273 -0.60 -4.13 7.57
CA ILE A 273 0.28 -3.02 7.95
C ILE A 273 0.94 -3.28 9.30
N ILE A 274 0.16 -3.65 10.33
CA ILE A 274 0.70 -3.99 11.66
C ILE A 274 1.70 -5.16 11.57
N ALA A 275 1.37 -6.21 10.82
CA ALA A 275 2.24 -7.36 10.62
C ALA A 275 3.56 -7.00 9.91
N MET A 276 3.52 -6.13 8.91
CA MET A 276 4.71 -5.60 8.23
C MET A 276 5.53 -4.74 9.16
N GLN A 277 4.87 -3.90 9.95
CA GLN A 277 5.50 -3.03 10.91
C GLN A 277 6.30 -3.81 11.97
N THR A 278 5.69 -4.85 12.53
CA THR A 278 6.36 -5.75 13.48
C THR A 278 7.51 -6.51 12.82
N ALA A 279 7.32 -7.01 11.59
CA ALA A 279 8.37 -7.72 10.86
C ALA A 279 9.56 -6.83 10.51
N ALA A 280 9.30 -5.60 10.03
CA ALA A 280 10.33 -4.61 9.71
C ALA A 280 11.09 -4.18 10.96
N ASN A 281 10.39 -3.93 12.08
CA ASN A 281 11.02 -3.65 13.37
C ASN A 281 11.90 -4.81 13.85
N ALA A 282 11.41 -6.05 13.77
CA ALA A 282 12.19 -7.23 14.13
C ALA A 282 13.42 -7.41 13.24
N LEU A 283 13.28 -7.18 11.93
CA LEU A 283 14.38 -7.25 10.98
C LEU A 283 15.41 -6.15 11.24
N GLN A 284 14.99 -4.91 11.46
CA GLN A 284 15.88 -3.80 11.81
C GLN A 284 16.64 -4.11 13.11
N ASN A 285 15.97 -4.64 14.13
CA ASN A 285 16.62 -5.06 15.38
C ASN A 285 17.62 -6.21 15.16
N HIS A 286 17.32 -7.14 14.25
CA HIS A 286 18.21 -8.24 13.91
C HIS A 286 19.44 -7.79 13.12
N LEU A 287 19.27 -6.88 12.16
CA LEU A 287 20.36 -6.30 11.37
C LEU A 287 21.24 -5.36 12.21
N GLY A 288 20.69 -4.80 13.30
CA GLY A 288 21.38 -3.83 14.15
C GLY A 288 21.43 -2.43 13.55
N SER A 289 22.00 -1.50 14.30
CA SER A 289 22.21 -0.11 13.90
C SER A 289 23.60 0.09 13.32
N ILE A 290 23.71 0.92 12.28
CA ILE A 290 25.01 1.36 11.77
C ILE A 290 25.42 2.63 12.53
N PRO A 291 26.71 2.80 12.92
CA PRO A 291 27.16 3.97 13.65
C PRO A 291 26.83 5.30 12.95
N ILE A 292 26.38 6.27 13.73
CA ILE A 292 26.04 7.63 13.30
C ILE A 292 26.79 8.66 14.17
N ALA A 293 26.76 9.92 13.75
CA ALA A 293 27.52 11.01 14.35
C ALA A 293 26.79 11.74 15.49
N THR A 294 25.54 11.38 15.77
CA THR A 294 24.69 12.02 16.78
C THR A 294 23.73 11.00 17.36
N GLU A 295 23.32 11.17 18.61
CA GLU A 295 22.35 10.28 19.25
C GLU A 295 20.92 10.56 18.78
N THR A 296 20.13 9.51 18.54
CA THR A 296 18.71 9.60 18.20
C THR A 296 17.80 9.54 19.43
N GLN A 297 18.33 9.07 20.57
CA GLN A 297 17.55 8.87 21.78
C GLN A 297 17.04 10.19 22.36
N TYR A 298 15.81 10.15 22.86
CA TYR A 298 15.17 11.31 23.46
C TYR A 298 15.67 11.51 24.89
N LYS A 299 16.47 12.56 25.11
CA LYS A 299 16.90 13.01 26.43
C LYS A 299 16.02 14.16 26.91
N GLY A 300 15.25 13.95 27.96
CA GLY A 300 14.49 15.01 28.63
C GLY A 300 15.37 15.82 29.59
N ARG A 301 14.96 17.05 29.92
CA ARG A 301 15.61 17.87 30.94
C ARG A 301 15.49 17.25 32.33
N ASP A 302 16.55 17.38 33.12
CA ASP A 302 16.60 16.90 34.50
C ASP A 302 15.68 17.70 35.45
N ASP A 303 15.22 18.89 35.04
CA ASP A 303 14.32 19.75 35.82
C ASP A 303 12.85 19.26 35.82
N GLY A 304 12.54 18.19 35.06
CA GLY A 304 11.21 17.61 34.98
C GLY A 304 10.20 18.46 34.20
N SER A 305 10.65 19.52 33.52
CA SER A 305 9.79 20.34 32.68
C SER A 305 9.16 19.53 31.54
N LYS A 306 7.91 19.85 31.22
CA LYS A 306 7.13 19.20 30.16
C LYS A 306 6.65 20.17 29.11
N MET A 307 6.35 19.64 27.93
CA MET A 307 5.78 20.34 26.79
C MET A 307 4.71 19.50 26.11
N LYS A 308 3.85 20.16 25.33
CA LYS A 308 2.93 19.48 24.41
C LYS A 308 3.68 19.03 23.14
N ALA A 309 3.40 17.81 22.70
CA ALA A 309 3.89 17.26 21.43
C ALA A 309 2.87 16.30 20.82
N LEU A 310 2.78 16.25 19.49
CA LEU A 310 2.00 15.24 18.80
C LEU A 310 2.76 13.92 18.77
N THR A 311 2.13 12.88 19.34
CA THR A 311 2.70 11.54 19.40
C THR A 311 1.91 10.57 18.53
N TRP A 312 2.62 9.69 17.85
CA TRP A 312 2.04 8.58 17.09
C TRP A 312 1.72 7.42 18.03
N LEU A 313 0.47 6.97 18.05
CA LEU A 313 0.01 5.88 18.93
C LEU A 313 -0.39 4.60 18.19
N GLY A 314 -0.38 4.64 16.86
CA GLY A 314 -0.79 3.57 15.99
C GLY A 314 -1.29 4.10 14.65
N THR A 315 -1.55 3.19 13.71
CA THR A 315 -2.20 3.52 12.44
C THR A 315 -3.49 4.31 12.69
N THR A 316 -3.61 5.45 12.01
CA THR A 316 -4.70 6.42 12.11
C THR A 316 -4.96 6.93 13.53
N LYS A 317 -3.94 6.92 14.40
CA LYS A 317 -4.07 7.35 15.79
C LYS A 317 -2.88 8.21 16.23
N VAL A 318 -3.13 9.50 16.38
CA VAL A 318 -2.20 10.48 16.95
C VAL A 318 -2.87 11.23 18.09
N GLU A 319 -2.10 11.62 19.11
CA GLU A 319 -2.60 12.36 20.26
C GLU A 319 -1.58 13.42 20.71
N ILE A 320 -2.07 14.57 21.19
CA ILE A 320 -1.23 15.54 21.91
C ILE A 320 -0.96 14.97 23.30
N ALA A 321 0.32 14.77 23.60
CA ALA A 321 0.79 14.28 24.88
C ALA A 321 1.69 15.32 25.58
N GLU A 322 1.70 15.28 26.91
CA GLU A 322 2.72 15.98 27.69
C GLU A 322 3.98 15.12 27.80
N VAL A 323 5.05 15.55 27.13
CA VAL A 323 6.36 14.87 27.10
C VAL A 323 7.42 15.75 27.77
N PRO A 324 8.54 15.21 28.27
CA PRO A 324 9.61 16.02 28.83
C PRO A 324 10.14 17.03 27.79
N VAL A 325 10.52 18.24 28.19
CA VAL A 325 11.22 19.18 27.28
C VAL A 325 12.59 18.56 26.92
N PRO A 326 13.03 18.59 25.65
CA PRO A 326 14.29 17.98 25.27
C PRO A 326 15.49 18.75 25.82
N ASP A 327 16.58 18.02 26.06
CA ASP A 327 17.84 18.53 26.56
C ASP A 327 18.96 18.46 25.51
N ILE A 328 20.06 19.20 25.73
CA ILE A 328 21.27 19.08 24.92
C ILE A 328 21.85 17.70 25.22
N THR A 329 22.07 16.94 24.15
CA THR A 329 22.65 15.59 24.20
C THR A 329 24.05 15.60 23.61
N ASP A 330 24.22 16.25 22.45
CA ASP A 330 25.49 16.44 21.76
C ASP A 330 25.96 17.91 21.83
N PRO A 331 27.28 18.19 21.86
CA PRO A 331 27.83 19.54 21.95
C PRO A 331 27.37 20.54 20.89
N GLU A 332 27.02 20.07 19.70
CA GLU A 332 26.56 20.86 18.55
C GLU A 332 25.03 21.00 18.47
N ASP A 333 24.28 20.48 19.44
CA ASP A 333 22.82 20.57 19.46
C ASP A 333 22.33 22.02 19.66
N VAL A 334 21.12 22.28 19.16
CA VAL A 334 20.33 23.45 19.52
C VAL A 334 18.93 23.02 19.94
N ILE A 335 18.40 23.64 21.01
CA ILE A 335 16.99 23.51 21.37
C ILE A 335 16.23 24.71 20.81
N VAL A 336 15.18 24.42 20.04
CA VAL A 336 14.31 25.44 19.45
C VAL A 336 12.99 25.45 20.19
N ALA A 337 12.55 26.63 20.65
CA ALA A 337 11.18 26.89 21.06
C ALA A 337 10.35 27.14 19.80
N VAL A 338 9.55 26.15 19.41
CA VAL A 338 8.84 26.12 18.13
C VAL A 338 7.77 27.21 18.12
N THR A 339 7.86 28.16 17.20
CA THR A 339 6.83 29.20 17.00
C THR A 339 5.83 28.81 15.93
N GLY A 340 6.12 27.81 15.11
CA GLY A 340 5.20 27.29 14.11
C GLY A 340 5.64 25.93 13.61
N THR A 341 4.66 25.05 13.38
CA THR A 341 4.82 23.75 12.74
C THR A 341 3.69 23.53 11.74
N THR A 342 3.77 22.51 10.90
CA THR A 342 2.70 22.14 9.96
C THR A 342 2.58 20.62 9.81
N ILE A 343 1.60 20.18 9.02
CA ILE A 343 1.48 18.83 8.48
C ILE A 343 2.01 18.80 7.05
N CYS A 344 2.80 17.78 6.71
CA CYS A 344 3.21 17.45 5.35
C CYS A 344 2.33 16.30 4.81
N GLY A 345 2.24 16.17 3.49
CA GLY A 345 1.64 14.98 2.87
C GLY A 345 2.35 13.69 3.29
N SER A 346 3.66 13.76 3.54
CA SER A 346 4.45 12.62 4.01
C SER A 346 4.10 12.18 5.44
N ASP A 347 3.58 13.07 6.28
CA ASP A 347 3.08 12.72 7.61
C ASP A 347 1.84 11.81 7.52
N LEU A 348 1.05 11.90 6.43
CA LEU A 348 -0.08 11.00 6.21
C LEU A 348 0.39 9.56 5.92
N HIS A 349 1.53 9.37 5.27
CA HIS A 349 2.10 8.03 5.10
C HIS A 349 2.48 7.40 6.47
N LEU A 350 2.95 8.21 7.42
CA LEU A 350 3.18 7.78 8.80
C LEU A 350 1.86 7.49 9.53
N TYR A 351 0.88 8.39 9.36
CA TYR A 351 -0.45 8.28 9.93
C TYR A 351 -1.14 6.99 9.49
N HIS A 352 -1.09 6.63 8.21
CA HIS A 352 -1.64 5.38 7.67
C HIS A 352 -0.76 4.16 7.93
N GLY A 353 0.45 4.34 8.48
CA GLY A 353 1.40 3.25 8.76
C GLY A 353 2.03 2.64 7.52
N GLU A 354 2.06 3.36 6.40
CA GLU A 354 2.67 2.91 5.14
C GLU A 354 4.20 2.89 5.24
N ILE A 355 4.77 3.79 6.05
CA ILE A 355 6.20 3.82 6.32
C ILE A 355 6.53 2.90 7.49
N MET A 356 7.45 1.98 7.23
CA MET A 356 7.89 0.99 8.20
C MET A 356 8.63 1.62 9.38
N THR A 357 8.67 0.89 10.49
CA THR A 357 9.48 1.13 11.72
C THR A 357 9.12 2.30 12.64
N MET A 358 7.98 2.96 12.45
CA MET A 358 7.26 3.67 13.52
C MET A 358 7.15 2.91 14.86
N LYS A 359 7.28 3.63 15.97
CA LYS A 359 7.10 3.14 17.33
C LYS A 359 6.08 4.01 18.06
N LYS A 360 5.29 3.36 18.93
CA LYS A 360 4.34 4.07 19.77
C LYS A 360 5.07 5.09 20.64
N GLY A 361 4.63 6.34 20.60
CA GLY A 361 5.22 7.47 21.33
C GLY A 361 6.20 8.31 20.51
N ASP A 362 6.50 7.94 19.26
CA ASP A 362 7.29 8.79 18.38
C ASP A 362 6.63 10.17 18.23
N ILE A 363 7.41 11.24 18.41
CA ILE A 363 6.96 12.63 18.22
C ILE A 363 7.07 12.97 16.74
N LEU A 364 5.97 13.37 16.10
CA LEU A 364 5.93 13.60 14.66
C LEU A 364 6.37 15.01 14.23
N GLY A 365 6.50 15.19 12.91
CA GLY A 365 6.63 16.49 12.27
C GLY A 365 8.06 16.90 11.91
N HIS A 366 8.25 17.25 10.65
CA HIS A 366 9.55 17.65 10.09
C HIS A 366 9.56 19.04 9.47
N GLU A 367 8.48 19.79 9.67
CA GLU A 367 8.31 21.14 9.15
C GLU A 367 8.04 22.10 10.30
N PHE A 368 9.10 22.74 10.79
CA PHE A 368 9.00 23.65 11.93
C PHE A 368 9.99 24.80 11.87
N MET A 369 9.63 25.86 12.58
CA MET A 369 10.49 26.99 12.85
C MET A 369 10.29 27.47 14.27
N GLY A 370 11.19 28.31 14.76
CA GLY A 370 11.08 28.84 16.09
C GLY A 370 12.16 29.81 16.47
N LYS A 371 12.32 29.99 17.78
CA LYS A 371 13.41 30.75 18.37
C LYS A 371 14.38 29.80 19.03
N VAL A 372 15.68 30.02 18.84
CA VAL A 372 16.71 29.35 19.61
C VAL A 372 16.44 29.61 21.09
N GLU A 373 16.27 28.56 21.87
CA GLU A 373 16.10 28.66 23.32
C GLU A 373 17.41 28.38 24.04
N ARG A 374 18.14 27.35 23.60
CA ARG A 374 19.44 26.99 24.16
C ARG A 374 20.34 26.39 23.09
N VAL A 375 21.64 26.58 23.27
CA VAL A 375 22.68 26.07 22.37
C VAL A 375 23.65 25.18 23.13
N GLY A 376 24.18 24.18 22.45
CA GLY A 376 25.26 23.34 22.98
C GLY A 376 26.60 24.09 23.03
N PRO A 377 27.58 23.57 23.79
CA PRO A 377 28.86 24.24 24.02
C PRO A 377 29.71 24.45 22.76
N ASN A 378 29.47 23.70 21.68
CA ASN A 378 30.19 23.84 20.41
C ASN A 378 29.44 24.70 19.38
N VAL A 379 28.30 25.28 19.73
CA VAL A 379 27.54 26.19 18.87
C VAL A 379 27.99 27.63 19.15
N SER A 380 28.36 28.35 18.10
CA SER A 380 28.93 29.70 18.18
C SER A 380 28.24 30.73 17.26
N GLY A 381 27.62 30.28 16.18
CA GLY A 381 26.92 31.08 15.17
C GLY A 381 25.45 31.33 15.46
N LEU A 382 24.89 30.70 16.50
CA LEU A 382 23.51 30.86 16.95
C LEU A 382 23.47 31.21 18.43
N LYS A 383 22.51 32.04 18.85
CA LYS A 383 22.30 32.40 20.26
C LYS A 383 20.81 32.37 20.64
N PRO A 384 20.48 32.21 21.94
CA PRO A 384 19.11 32.31 22.41
C PRO A 384 18.40 33.59 21.90
N GLY A 385 17.19 33.41 21.40
CA GLY A 385 16.36 34.46 20.80
C GLY A 385 16.42 34.55 19.28
N ASP A 386 17.44 33.98 18.62
CA ASP A 386 17.53 33.97 17.16
C ASP A 386 16.35 33.22 16.55
N ARG A 387 15.69 33.82 15.55
CA ARG A 387 14.63 33.15 14.77
C ARG A 387 15.29 32.25 13.74
N VAL A 388 14.84 31.01 13.67
CA VAL A 388 15.41 29.96 12.82
C VAL A 388 14.33 29.07 12.23
N VAL A 389 14.53 28.62 10.99
CA VAL A 389 13.78 27.52 10.37
C VAL A 389 14.68 26.30 10.29
N ALA A 390 14.13 25.11 10.55
CA ALA A 390 14.88 23.86 10.48
C ALA A 390 14.65 23.17 9.13
N SER A 391 15.72 22.65 8.53
CA SER A 391 15.59 21.70 7.42
C SER A 391 14.93 20.42 7.93
N PHE A 392 14.06 19.81 7.13
CA PHE A 392 13.45 18.53 7.48
C PHE A 392 14.47 17.39 7.62
N GLN A 393 15.64 17.51 6.97
CA GLN A 393 16.75 16.56 7.07
C GLN A 393 17.82 17.02 8.06
N ILE A 394 18.42 16.02 8.71
CA ILE A 394 19.52 16.20 9.64
C ILE A 394 20.82 15.89 8.90
N ALA A 395 21.58 16.92 8.56
CA ALA A 395 22.89 16.81 7.92
C ALA A 395 24.01 16.99 8.95
N CYS A 396 25.10 16.22 8.81
CA CYS A 396 26.27 16.31 9.69
C CYS A 396 27.27 17.42 9.31
N GLY A 397 27.07 18.09 8.16
CA GLY A 397 27.95 19.14 7.64
C GLY A 397 29.31 18.68 7.08
N THR A 398 29.74 17.44 7.35
CA THR A 398 31.15 17.03 7.14
C THR A 398 31.36 15.86 6.18
N CYS A 399 30.35 15.02 5.91
CA CYS A 399 30.48 13.93 4.93
C CYS A 399 30.55 14.44 3.49
N GLU A 400 30.85 13.57 2.52
CA GLU A 400 31.02 13.97 1.12
C GLU A 400 29.78 14.67 0.55
N TYR A 401 28.58 14.14 0.85
CA TYR A 401 27.32 14.70 0.40
C TYR A 401 27.02 16.05 1.05
N CYS A 402 27.25 16.18 2.37
CA CYS A 402 27.09 17.46 3.06
C CYS A 402 28.02 18.55 2.50
N LYS A 403 29.26 18.22 2.13
CA LYS A 403 30.18 19.16 1.47
C LYS A 403 29.67 19.67 0.13
N LYS A 404 28.83 18.87 -0.55
CA LYS A 404 28.12 19.23 -1.79
C LYS A 404 26.76 19.89 -1.52
N LYS A 405 26.42 20.19 -0.26
CA LYS A 405 25.10 20.63 0.23
C LYS A 405 23.95 19.66 -0.08
N LEU A 406 24.25 18.39 -0.37
CA LEU A 406 23.27 17.32 -0.61
C LEU A 406 22.80 16.72 0.73
N SER A 407 22.13 17.55 1.53
CA SER A 407 21.77 17.27 2.92
C SER A 407 20.91 16.02 3.13
N SER A 408 20.03 15.71 2.18
CA SER A 408 19.13 14.56 2.23
C SER A 408 19.84 13.22 2.09
N PHE A 409 21.08 13.24 1.59
CA PHE A 409 21.93 12.07 1.40
C PHE A 409 23.08 12.02 2.41
N CYS A 410 22.87 12.57 3.61
CA CYS A 410 23.87 12.53 4.67
C CYS A 410 24.14 11.09 5.15
N GLU A 411 25.39 10.65 5.07
CA GLU A 411 25.79 9.28 5.42
C GLU A 411 25.88 9.01 6.93
N ARG A 412 25.80 10.06 7.76
CA ARG A 412 26.21 10.02 9.17
C ARG A 412 25.09 10.26 10.17
N THR A 413 23.83 10.33 9.73
CA THR A 413 22.71 10.73 10.61
C THR A 413 21.55 9.74 10.63
N ASN A 414 21.51 8.76 9.73
CA ASN A 414 20.52 7.67 9.75
C ASN A 414 21.19 6.35 10.08
N ASP A 415 20.79 5.65 11.13
CA ASP A 415 21.39 4.38 11.58
C ASP A 415 20.73 3.11 10.99
N SER A 416 19.75 3.27 10.10
CA SER A 416 18.90 2.20 9.57
C SER A 416 19.62 1.24 8.61
N SER A 417 19.98 0.06 9.11
CA SER A 417 20.45 -1.06 8.28
C SER A 417 19.39 -1.56 7.30
N LEU A 418 18.11 -1.48 7.66
CA LEU A 418 16.99 -1.87 6.80
C LEU A 418 16.92 -0.98 5.55
N MET A 419 17.02 0.34 5.71
CA MET A 419 17.03 1.25 4.55
C MET A 419 18.22 0.95 3.64
N ASN A 420 19.40 0.71 4.24
CA ASN A 420 20.59 0.31 3.49
C ASN A 420 20.35 -0.97 2.67
N ALA A 421 19.64 -1.96 3.23
CA ALA A 421 19.33 -3.20 2.53
C ALA A 421 18.29 -3.02 1.42
N LEU A 422 17.33 -2.12 1.60
CA LEU A 422 16.27 -1.85 0.62
C LEU A 422 16.77 -1.08 -0.60
N TYR A 423 17.60 -0.05 -0.39
CA TYR A 423 17.98 0.90 -1.44
C TYR A 423 19.47 0.87 -1.81
N GLY A 424 20.26 0.02 -1.15
CA GLY A 424 21.71 -0.09 -1.34
C GLY A 424 22.52 0.94 -0.55
N HIS A 425 21.91 2.07 -0.19
CA HIS A 425 22.45 3.13 0.66
C HIS A 425 21.36 3.69 1.57
N ARG A 426 21.75 4.46 2.59
CA ARG A 426 20.83 5.17 3.50
C ARG A 426 20.74 6.64 3.08
N ASP A 427 19.56 7.23 3.25
CA ASP A 427 19.40 8.68 3.26
C ASP A 427 19.85 9.27 4.61
N ALA A 428 19.72 10.58 4.77
CA ALA A 428 19.92 11.28 6.05
C ALA A 428 18.87 10.89 7.11
N GLY A 429 19.14 11.27 8.35
CA GLY A 429 18.14 11.25 9.41
C GLY A 429 17.09 12.33 9.17
N PHE A 430 15.81 12.05 9.45
CA PHE A 430 14.71 13.02 9.33
C PHE A 430 14.05 13.27 10.69
N PHE A 431 13.65 14.51 10.95
CA PHE A 431 12.89 14.86 12.15
C PHE A 431 11.51 14.20 12.13
N GLY A 432 11.02 13.72 13.26
CA GLY A 432 9.63 13.27 13.43
C GLY A 432 9.12 12.28 12.40
N TYR A 433 10.02 11.47 11.85
CA TYR A 433 9.76 10.44 10.89
C TYR A 433 10.06 9.06 11.51
N SER A 434 9.97 7.99 10.73
CA SER A 434 10.16 6.65 11.26
C SER A 434 11.62 6.32 11.59
N HIS A 435 11.83 5.20 12.29
CA HIS A 435 13.16 4.65 12.58
C HIS A 435 13.89 4.15 11.31
N LEU A 436 13.24 4.18 10.14
CA LEU A 436 13.86 3.92 8.83
C LEU A 436 14.81 5.06 8.45
N THR A 437 14.57 6.25 9.00
CA THR A 437 15.35 7.48 8.80
C THR A 437 15.89 8.00 10.15
N GLY A 438 16.30 7.09 11.04
CA GLY A 438 16.97 7.41 12.31
C GLY A 438 16.06 7.64 13.52
N GLY A 439 14.74 7.84 13.36
CA GLY A 439 13.80 7.91 14.49
C GLY A 439 14.00 9.12 15.42
N PHE A 440 14.40 10.27 14.87
CA PHE A 440 14.53 11.51 15.63
C PHE A 440 13.16 12.09 16.00
N ALA A 441 13.04 12.69 17.18
CA ALA A 441 11.82 13.40 17.57
C ALA A 441 11.58 14.63 16.67
N GLY A 442 10.31 14.85 16.34
CA GLY A 442 9.87 15.93 15.44
C GLY A 442 9.50 17.25 16.10
N GLY A 443 9.17 18.22 15.25
CA GLY A 443 8.83 19.59 15.60
C GLY A 443 7.33 19.89 15.70
N GLN A 444 6.44 18.90 15.59
CA GLN A 444 5.04 19.07 16.00
C GLN A 444 4.92 19.07 17.53
N ALA A 445 5.63 19.98 18.16
CA ALA A 445 5.84 20.10 19.60
C ALA A 445 6.12 21.55 19.97
N GLU A 446 6.10 21.88 21.26
CA GLU A 446 6.48 23.24 21.72
C GLU A 446 8.01 23.45 21.72
N TYR A 447 8.80 22.39 21.86
CA TYR A 447 10.25 22.43 21.72
C TYR A 447 10.77 21.23 20.94
N VAL A 448 11.92 21.39 20.30
CA VAL A 448 12.58 20.33 19.55
C VAL A 448 14.09 20.45 19.64
N ARG A 449 14.77 19.30 19.72
CA ARG A 449 16.23 19.20 19.65
C ARG A 449 16.64 19.11 18.19
N VAL A 450 17.58 19.95 17.78
CA VAL A 450 18.13 20.00 16.43
C VAL A 450 19.62 19.68 16.48
N PRO A 451 20.02 18.45 16.10
CA PRO A 451 21.42 18.06 16.01
C PRO A 451 22.18 18.87 14.97
N PHE A 452 23.46 19.14 15.22
CA PHE A 452 24.31 19.98 14.35
C PHE A 452 23.60 21.30 14.00
N GLY A 453 23.19 22.05 15.02
CA GLY A 453 22.28 23.18 14.86
C GLY A 453 22.71 24.21 13.81
N GLU A 454 24.00 24.53 13.73
CA GLU A 454 24.54 25.47 12.73
C GLU A 454 24.45 24.97 11.28
N VAL A 455 24.29 23.65 11.08
CA VAL A 455 24.13 23.04 9.75
C VAL A 455 22.66 22.96 9.35
N ASN A 456 21.78 22.70 10.33
CA ASN A 456 20.39 22.34 10.08
C ASN A 456 19.38 23.45 10.39
N LEU A 457 19.84 24.58 10.93
CA LEU A 457 19.03 25.77 11.16
C LEU A 457 19.47 26.94 10.27
N LEU A 458 18.51 27.53 9.56
CA LEU A 458 18.71 28.77 8.81
C LEU A 458 18.16 29.95 9.62
N PRO A 459 19.01 30.95 9.97
CA PRO A 459 18.55 32.18 10.61
C PRO A 459 17.58 32.96 9.72
N ILE A 460 16.50 33.45 10.31
CA ILE A 460 15.43 34.20 9.63
C ILE A 460 15.49 35.67 10.06
N PRO A 461 15.63 36.62 9.11
CA PRO A 461 15.67 38.04 9.43
C PRO A 461 14.28 38.58 9.82
N ASP A 462 14.26 39.69 10.57
CA ASP A 462 13.04 40.29 11.14
C ASP A 462 12.01 40.74 10.09
N ASN A 463 12.44 41.00 8.84
CA ASN A 463 11.57 41.42 7.76
C ASN A 463 10.84 40.26 7.06
N VAL A 464 11.09 39.01 7.46
CA VAL A 464 10.40 37.82 6.96
C VAL A 464 9.56 37.25 8.09
N THR A 465 8.26 37.06 7.88
CA THR A 465 7.33 36.57 8.91
C THR A 465 7.49 35.06 9.14
N ASP A 466 6.95 34.55 10.24
CA ASP A 466 6.98 33.10 10.52
C ASP A 466 6.18 32.32 9.46
N GLU A 467 5.02 32.84 9.05
CA GLU A 467 4.21 32.26 7.97
C GLU A 467 4.94 32.22 6.63
N GLN A 468 5.88 33.14 6.39
CA GLN A 468 6.73 33.10 5.20
C GLN A 468 7.88 32.11 5.34
N ALA A 469 8.52 32.08 6.51
CA ALA A 469 9.75 31.34 6.70
C ALA A 469 9.54 29.84 6.92
N ILE A 470 8.45 29.42 7.58
CA ILE A 470 8.26 28.02 7.99
C ILE A 470 8.40 27.04 6.83
N TYR A 471 7.89 27.37 5.64
CA TYR A 471 7.89 26.45 4.50
C TYR A 471 9.25 26.32 3.80
N LEU A 472 10.27 27.08 4.23
CA LEU A 472 11.68 26.81 3.90
C LEU A 472 12.21 25.53 4.56
N SER A 473 11.47 24.94 5.51
CA SER A 473 11.84 23.66 6.10
C SER A 473 11.77 22.48 5.12
N ASP A 474 10.83 22.54 4.17
CA ASP A 474 10.53 21.44 3.23
C ASP A 474 9.87 21.93 1.93
N VAL A 475 8.56 22.24 1.96
CA VAL A 475 7.72 22.35 0.75
C VAL A 475 8.28 23.28 -0.31
N ILE A 476 8.82 24.44 0.08
CA ILE A 476 9.36 25.41 -0.88
C ILE A 476 10.69 24.91 -1.50
N PRO A 477 11.71 24.51 -0.73
CA PRO A 477 12.88 23.83 -1.28
C PRO A 477 12.56 22.58 -2.10
N THR A 478 11.60 21.75 -1.66
CA THR A 478 11.22 20.50 -2.33
C THR A 478 10.60 20.76 -3.71
N SER A 479 9.66 21.70 -3.78
CA SER A 479 9.06 22.10 -5.05
C SER A 479 10.05 22.83 -5.98
N TYR A 480 10.93 23.67 -5.43
CA TYR A 480 12.00 24.32 -6.20
C TYR A 480 12.96 23.28 -6.77
N HIS A 481 13.39 22.32 -5.93
CA HIS A 481 14.28 21.23 -6.31
C HIS A 481 13.71 20.42 -7.47
N ALA A 482 12.43 20.03 -7.39
CA ALA A 482 11.77 19.30 -8.47
C ALA A 482 11.84 20.06 -9.81
N VAL A 483 11.59 21.36 -9.80
CA VAL A 483 11.65 22.19 -11.03
C VAL A 483 13.07 22.28 -11.59
N VAL A 484 14.07 22.59 -10.76
CA VAL A 484 15.44 22.82 -11.22
C VAL A 484 16.18 21.52 -11.59
N ASP A 485 15.96 20.45 -10.84
CA ASP A 485 16.64 19.17 -11.02
C ASP A 485 16.06 18.39 -12.21
N THR A 486 14.74 18.45 -12.41
CA THR A 486 14.11 17.90 -13.62
C THR A 486 14.45 18.72 -14.88
N GLY A 487 14.85 19.98 -14.69
CA GLY A 487 15.36 20.85 -15.75
C GLY A 487 14.28 21.57 -16.53
N VAL A 488 13.35 22.23 -15.84
CA VAL A 488 12.41 23.17 -16.46
C VAL A 488 13.15 24.43 -16.93
N ASN A 489 12.95 24.80 -18.19
CA ASN A 489 13.57 25.96 -18.82
C ASN A 489 12.53 26.96 -19.34
N GLU A 490 13.01 28.15 -19.71
CA GLU A 490 12.20 29.14 -20.40
C GLU A 490 11.62 28.56 -21.70
N GLY A 491 10.31 28.75 -21.90
CA GLY A 491 9.59 28.29 -23.07
C GLY A 491 8.96 26.89 -22.96
N ASP A 492 9.28 26.13 -21.90
CA ASP A 492 8.77 24.77 -21.71
C ASP A 492 7.25 24.73 -21.44
N VAL A 493 6.62 23.65 -21.88
CA VAL A 493 5.28 23.19 -21.53
C VAL A 493 5.40 22.12 -20.45
N VAL A 494 4.95 22.44 -19.24
CA VAL A 494 5.13 21.62 -18.04
C VAL A 494 3.81 20.97 -17.63
N GLY A 495 3.80 19.65 -17.40
CA GLY A 495 2.71 18.93 -16.76
C GLY A 495 3.02 18.60 -15.30
N VAL A 496 2.09 18.85 -14.39
CA VAL A 496 2.26 18.62 -12.94
C VAL A 496 1.17 17.67 -12.45
N TRP A 497 1.56 16.45 -12.05
CA TRP A 497 0.65 15.46 -11.48
C TRP A 497 0.56 15.66 -9.97
N GLY A 498 -0.65 15.87 -9.46
CA GLY A 498 -0.91 16.20 -8.06
C GLY A 498 -0.77 17.69 -7.79
N LEU A 499 -1.85 18.32 -7.32
CA LEU A 499 -1.97 19.75 -7.03
C LEU A 499 -2.17 20.04 -5.53
N GLY A 500 -1.57 19.20 -4.67
CA GLY A 500 -1.36 19.54 -3.26
C GLY A 500 -0.29 20.63 -3.09
N PRO A 501 0.16 20.92 -1.85
CA PRO A 501 1.09 22.02 -1.58
C PRO A 501 2.35 22.02 -2.45
N ILE A 502 3.02 20.88 -2.61
CA ILE A 502 4.21 20.75 -3.47
C ILE A 502 3.85 21.06 -4.93
N GLY A 503 2.79 20.47 -5.47
CA GLY A 503 2.36 20.68 -6.86
C GLY A 503 1.98 22.12 -7.18
N GLN A 504 1.30 22.81 -6.25
CA GLN A 504 1.00 24.23 -6.38
C GLN A 504 2.27 25.08 -6.42
N CYS A 505 3.24 24.79 -5.55
CA CYS A 505 4.52 25.48 -5.56
C CYS A 505 5.36 25.14 -6.80
N VAL A 506 5.34 23.89 -7.30
CA VAL A 506 5.99 23.49 -8.57
C VAL A 506 5.42 24.29 -9.73
N ALA A 507 4.09 24.45 -9.80
CA ALA A 507 3.46 25.27 -10.82
C ALA A 507 3.90 26.75 -10.76
N ALA A 508 3.94 27.33 -9.56
CA ALA A 508 4.42 28.69 -9.35
C ALA A 508 5.89 28.86 -9.74
N TRP A 509 6.75 27.90 -9.35
CA TRP A 509 8.18 27.89 -9.72
C TRP A 509 8.38 27.73 -11.22
N ALA A 510 7.65 26.82 -11.88
CA ALA A 510 7.74 26.63 -13.32
C ALA A 510 7.42 27.93 -14.08
N LYS A 511 6.37 28.67 -13.65
CA LYS A 511 6.05 29.98 -14.22
C LYS A 511 7.17 31.00 -13.99
N LEU A 512 7.75 31.05 -12.79
CA LEU A 512 8.88 31.93 -12.48
C LEU A 512 10.15 31.58 -13.26
N MET A 513 10.33 30.31 -13.65
CA MET A 513 11.42 29.87 -14.54
C MET A 513 11.14 30.15 -16.02
N GLY A 514 10.00 30.76 -16.35
CA GLY A 514 9.65 31.14 -17.72
C GLY A 514 8.97 30.03 -18.52
N ALA A 515 8.40 29.01 -17.88
CA ALA A 515 7.57 28.02 -18.58
C ALA A 515 6.46 28.74 -19.35
N LYS A 516 6.33 28.41 -20.64
CA LYS A 516 5.32 29.01 -21.53
C LYS A 516 3.92 28.60 -21.13
N ARG A 517 3.77 27.38 -20.62
CA ARG A 517 2.48 26.79 -20.25
C ARG A 517 2.68 25.78 -19.14
N VAL A 518 1.79 25.80 -18.15
CA VAL A 518 1.76 24.83 -17.05
C VAL A 518 0.37 24.22 -17.00
N ILE A 519 0.31 22.89 -16.94
CA ILE A 519 -0.93 22.10 -16.91
C ILE A 519 -0.91 21.24 -15.65
N GLY A 520 -1.80 21.53 -14.70
CA GLY A 520 -1.98 20.75 -13.49
C GLY A 520 -2.96 19.59 -13.69
N ILE A 521 -2.67 18.42 -13.10
CA ILE A 521 -3.50 17.23 -13.18
C ILE A 521 -3.85 16.76 -11.77
N ASP A 522 -5.12 16.84 -11.38
CA ASP A 522 -5.64 16.39 -10.08
C ASP A 522 -7.10 15.88 -10.23
N GLN A 523 -7.72 15.40 -9.17
CA GLN A 523 -9.15 15.08 -9.09
C GLN A 523 -9.90 15.90 -8.04
N VAL A 524 -9.19 16.59 -7.15
CA VAL A 524 -9.81 17.38 -6.09
C VAL A 524 -10.26 18.72 -6.66
N PRO A 525 -11.58 18.99 -6.71
CA PRO A 525 -12.10 20.23 -7.30
C PRO A 525 -11.48 21.48 -6.68
N GLU A 526 -11.31 21.51 -5.36
CA GLU A 526 -10.77 22.65 -4.62
C GLU A 526 -9.32 22.96 -5.03
N ARG A 527 -8.49 21.93 -5.24
CA ARG A 527 -7.10 22.08 -5.72
C ARG A 527 -7.02 22.57 -7.15
N LEU A 528 -7.91 22.06 -8.00
CA LEU A 528 -8.01 22.49 -9.40
C LEU A 528 -8.43 23.96 -9.47
N ILE A 529 -9.46 24.35 -8.71
CA ILE A 529 -9.92 25.74 -8.60
C ILE A 529 -8.81 26.64 -8.07
N PHE A 530 -8.15 26.24 -6.99
CA PHE A 530 -7.02 26.99 -6.43
C PHE A 530 -5.90 27.19 -7.47
N ALA A 531 -5.53 26.13 -8.21
CA ALA A 531 -4.50 26.22 -9.24
C ALA A 531 -4.89 27.17 -10.38
N MET A 532 -6.16 27.16 -10.81
CA MET A 532 -6.66 28.10 -11.81
C MET A 532 -6.66 29.54 -11.31
N GLU A 533 -7.14 29.79 -10.09
CA GLU A 533 -7.35 31.14 -9.56
C GLU A 533 -6.09 31.79 -8.98
N LYS A 534 -5.28 31.02 -8.24
CA LYS A 534 -4.08 31.52 -7.53
C LYS A 534 -2.83 31.35 -8.36
N SER A 535 -2.64 30.18 -8.95
CA SER A 535 -1.45 29.87 -9.75
C SER A 535 -1.60 30.30 -11.21
N GLY A 536 -2.84 30.52 -11.69
CA GLY A 536 -3.12 30.94 -13.06
C GLY A 536 -2.61 29.91 -14.08
N ILE A 537 -2.90 28.63 -13.83
CA ILE A 537 -2.52 27.51 -14.69
C ILE A 537 -3.76 26.79 -15.24
N GLU A 538 -3.59 26.06 -16.33
CA GLU A 538 -4.63 25.17 -16.84
C GLU A 538 -4.70 23.90 -15.99
N THR A 539 -5.88 23.32 -15.86
CA THR A 539 -6.07 22.11 -15.05
C THR A 539 -6.85 21.03 -15.78
N ILE A 540 -6.51 19.77 -15.53
CA ILE A 540 -7.21 18.58 -16.01
C ILE A 540 -7.73 17.80 -14.80
N ASP A 541 -9.04 17.59 -14.76
CA ASP A 541 -9.69 16.71 -13.81
C ASP A 541 -9.69 15.26 -14.35
N PHE A 542 -8.90 14.38 -13.73
CA PHE A 542 -8.85 12.96 -14.11
C PHE A 542 -10.03 12.13 -13.59
N SER A 543 -10.90 12.71 -12.76
CA SER A 543 -12.21 12.15 -12.46
C SER A 543 -13.14 12.19 -13.68
N VAL A 544 -12.98 13.22 -14.53
CA VAL A 544 -13.73 13.45 -15.78
C VAL A 544 -13.01 12.85 -16.99
N HIS A 545 -11.72 13.12 -17.14
CA HIS A 545 -10.90 12.63 -18.25
C HIS A 545 -10.09 11.40 -17.83
N LYS A 546 -10.56 10.20 -18.19
CA LYS A 546 -9.90 8.95 -17.77
C LYS A 546 -8.59 8.65 -18.50
N ASP A 547 -8.46 9.06 -19.75
CA ASP A 547 -7.21 8.95 -20.51
C ASP A 547 -6.49 10.31 -20.53
N ILE A 548 -5.62 10.51 -19.53
CA ILE A 548 -4.86 11.75 -19.39
C ILE A 548 -3.83 11.91 -20.52
N VAL A 549 -3.28 10.80 -21.02
CA VAL A 549 -2.31 10.83 -22.12
C VAL A 549 -2.98 11.31 -23.41
N GLU A 550 -4.16 10.79 -23.73
CA GLU A 550 -4.97 11.27 -24.86
C GLU A 550 -5.34 12.74 -24.70
N ARG A 551 -5.83 13.12 -23.51
CA ARG A 551 -6.22 14.51 -23.25
C ARG A 551 -5.04 15.48 -23.40
N LEU A 552 -3.86 15.11 -22.92
CA LEU A 552 -2.65 15.92 -23.06
C LEU A 552 -2.19 16.00 -24.52
N LYS A 553 -2.35 14.94 -25.33
CA LYS A 553 -2.07 15.00 -26.77
C LYS A 553 -3.01 15.93 -27.53
N GLU A 554 -4.28 16.02 -27.13
CA GLU A 554 -5.21 16.99 -27.71
C GLU A 554 -4.79 18.43 -27.37
N LEU A 555 -4.45 18.68 -26.11
CA LEU A 555 -4.07 20.00 -25.61
C LEU A 555 -2.69 20.43 -26.10
N VAL A 556 -1.77 19.47 -26.22
CA VAL A 556 -0.36 19.66 -26.58
C VAL A 556 0.03 18.57 -27.58
N PRO A 557 -0.29 18.72 -28.88
CA PRO A 557 0.00 17.69 -29.90
C PRO A 557 1.47 17.28 -30.01
N GLY A 558 2.39 18.17 -29.62
CA GLY A 558 3.83 17.90 -29.56
C GLY A 558 4.30 17.09 -28.35
N GLY A 559 3.43 16.90 -27.34
CA GLY A 559 3.79 16.39 -26.01
C GLY A 559 4.37 17.48 -25.11
N LEU A 560 4.42 17.17 -23.81
CA LEU A 560 5.01 18.05 -22.79
C LEU A 560 6.55 18.09 -22.93
N ASP A 561 7.17 19.21 -22.58
CA ASP A 561 8.62 19.30 -22.47
C ASP A 561 9.10 18.62 -21.18
N VAL A 562 8.39 18.91 -20.08
CA VAL A 562 8.67 18.39 -18.74
C VAL A 562 7.39 17.88 -18.08
N ALA A 563 7.48 16.74 -17.40
CA ALA A 563 6.44 16.21 -16.52
C ALA A 563 6.99 16.03 -15.11
N ILE A 564 6.25 16.44 -14.08
CA ILE A 564 6.68 16.31 -12.67
C ILE A 564 5.57 15.62 -11.87
N ASP A 565 5.91 14.54 -11.16
CA ASP A 565 5.02 13.86 -10.22
C ASP A 565 5.19 14.44 -8.81
N CYS A 566 4.15 15.12 -8.33
CA CYS A 566 4.01 15.67 -6.99
C CYS A 566 2.88 14.99 -6.20
N GLY A 567 2.23 13.98 -6.78
CA GLY A 567 1.00 13.40 -6.26
C GLY A 567 1.20 12.11 -5.49
N SER A 568 2.27 11.35 -5.80
CA SER A 568 2.50 9.99 -5.32
C SER A 568 1.21 9.20 -5.38
N PHE A 569 0.86 8.74 -6.59
CA PHE A 569 -0.35 7.96 -6.79
C PHE A 569 -0.18 6.55 -6.23
N HIS A 570 0.19 6.38 -4.96
CA HIS A 570 0.20 5.09 -4.28
C HIS A 570 -1.17 4.40 -4.30
N GLU A 571 -2.25 5.16 -4.50
CA GLU A 571 -3.56 4.59 -4.78
C GLU A 571 -3.70 4.17 -6.25
N PRO A 572 -3.80 2.86 -6.53
CA PRO A 572 -3.97 2.38 -7.89
C PRO A 572 -5.28 2.88 -8.51
N LYS A 573 -5.19 3.46 -9.71
CA LYS A 573 -6.32 3.87 -10.55
C LYS A 573 -7.02 2.64 -11.14
N THR A 574 -6.26 1.66 -11.61
CA THR A 574 -6.81 0.45 -12.24
C THR A 574 -7.06 -0.68 -11.24
N VAL A 575 -8.04 -1.52 -11.58
CA VAL A 575 -8.36 -2.74 -10.81
C VAL A 575 -7.18 -3.71 -10.76
N LEU A 576 -6.33 -3.75 -11.80
CA LEU A 576 -5.16 -4.60 -11.82
C LEU A 576 -4.17 -4.23 -10.72
N HIS A 577 -3.74 -2.96 -10.68
CA HIS A 577 -2.81 -2.47 -9.67
C HIS A 577 -3.44 -2.48 -8.26
N LYS A 578 -4.77 -2.28 -8.13
CA LYS A 578 -5.51 -2.52 -6.87
C LYS A 578 -5.30 -3.94 -6.36
N VAL A 579 -5.46 -4.94 -7.24
CA VAL A 579 -5.28 -6.34 -6.88
C VAL A 579 -3.81 -6.65 -6.57
N GLN A 580 -2.86 -6.15 -7.37
CA GLN A 580 -1.43 -6.38 -7.15
C GLN A 580 -0.96 -5.80 -5.81
N LYS A 581 -1.33 -4.55 -5.50
CA LYS A 581 -1.00 -3.92 -4.22
C LYS A 581 -1.65 -4.64 -3.03
N THR A 582 -2.93 -5.03 -3.16
CA THR A 582 -3.64 -5.79 -2.11
C THR A 582 -2.98 -7.15 -1.83
N LEU A 583 -2.41 -7.78 -2.85
CA LEU A 583 -1.71 -9.06 -2.75
C LEU A 583 -0.20 -8.90 -2.49
N PHE A 584 0.30 -7.68 -2.27
CA PHE A 584 1.73 -7.38 -2.10
C PHE A 584 2.62 -7.88 -3.26
N LEU A 585 2.05 -7.98 -4.46
CA LEU A 585 2.80 -8.25 -5.69
C LEU A 585 3.52 -6.99 -6.19
N GLU A 586 3.11 -5.83 -5.70
CA GLU A 586 3.80 -4.55 -5.77
C GLU A 586 3.52 -3.77 -4.49
N THR A 587 4.43 -2.87 -4.13
CA THR A 587 4.27 -1.93 -3.00
C THR A 587 3.85 -0.56 -3.49
N ASP A 588 4.25 -0.21 -4.73
CA ASP A 588 3.96 1.04 -5.39
C ASP A 588 3.41 0.76 -6.79
N VAL A 589 2.82 1.78 -7.43
CA VAL A 589 2.13 1.62 -8.71
C VAL A 589 2.76 2.50 -9.79
N PRO A 590 2.80 2.06 -11.06
CA PRO A 590 3.57 2.71 -12.10
C PRO A 590 2.75 3.72 -12.90
N GLU A 591 1.44 3.86 -12.60
CA GLU A 591 0.46 4.45 -13.52
C GLU A 591 0.81 5.89 -13.87
N THR A 592 1.15 6.72 -12.87
CA THR A 592 1.55 8.11 -13.10
C THR A 592 2.88 8.21 -13.83
N ALA A 593 3.89 7.44 -13.43
CA ALA A 593 5.17 7.40 -14.13
C ALA A 593 5.00 7.01 -15.61
N ASN A 594 4.14 6.03 -15.90
CA ASN A 594 3.80 5.61 -17.25
C ASN A 594 3.04 6.70 -18.01
N GLU A 595 2.05 7.37 -17.38
CA GLU A 595 1.34 8.51 -17.98
C GLU A 595 2.32 9.63 -18.37
N MET A 596 3.25 9.99 -17.47
CA MET A 596 4.26 11.02 -17.74
C MET A 596 5.17 10.63 -18.90
N ILE A 597 5.75 9.43 -18.86
CA ILE A 597 6.62 8.90 -19.94
C ILE A 597 5.89 8.93 -21.28
N MET A 598 4.59 8.62 -21.29
CA MET A 598 3.79 8.63 -22.51
C MET A 598 3.38 10.03 -22.97
N SER A 599 3.31 11.01 -22.06
CA SER A 599 2.84 12.39 -22.31
C SER A 599 3.93 13.37 -22.72
N VAL A 600 5.19 13.13 -22.33
CA VAL A 600 6.32 13.99 -22.74
C VAL A 600 6.68 13.81 -24.21
N LYS A 601 7.32 14.80 -24.83
CA LYS A 601 7.87 14.69 -26.18
C LYS A 601 9.09 13.74 -26.22
N LYS A 602 9.60 13.44 -27.41
CA LYS A 602 10.89 12.74 -27.55
C LYS A 602 11.99 13.58 -26.92
N MET A 603 12.90 12.95 -26.18
CA MET A 603 13.94 13.62 -25.39
C MET A 603 13.42 14.56 -24.28
N GLY A 604 12.14 14.45 -23.89
CA GLY A 604 11.56 15.18 -22.76
C GLY A 604 12.04 14.64 -21.40
N CYS A 605 11.71 15.37 -20.33
CA CYS A 605 12.11 15.03 -18.96
C CYS A 605 10.90 14.67 -18.08
N CYS A 606 11.06 13.66 -17.24
CA CYS A 606 10.13 13.27 -16.19
C CYS A 606 10.86 13.37 -14.84
N GLY A 607 10.28 14.10 -13.88
CA GLY A 607 10.76 14.22 -12.51
C GLY A 607 9.83 13.55 -11.52
N VAL A 608 10.39 12.79 -10.58
CA VAL A 608 9.64 12.18 -9.49
C VAL A 608 10.12 12.75 -8.16
N ILE A 609 9.32 13.67 -7.60
CA ILE A 609 9.50 14.22 -6.25
C ILE A 609 8.51 13.62 -5.24
N ALA A 610 7.40 13.10 -5.75
CA ALA A 610 6.48 12.24 -5.02
C ALA A 610 7.21 11.11 -4.27
N ALA A 611 6.72 10.77 -3.07
CA ALA A 611 7.23 9.64 -2.31
C ALA A 611 6.94 8.32 -3.07
N TYR A 612 7.92 7.43 -3.10
CA TYR A 612 7.83 6.05 -3.59
C TYR A 612 8.73 5.20 -2.69
N SER A 613 8.26 4.05 -2.22
CA SER A 613 8.92 3.31 -1.12
C SER A 613 9.46 1.93 -1.50
N GLY A 614 9.10 1.38 -2.65
CA GLY A 614 9.50 0.04 -3.05
C GLY A 614 9.30 -0.25 -4.53
N TYR A 615 8.73 -1.42 -4.82
CA TYR A 615 8.67 -2.01 -6.14
C TYR A 615 7.31 -1.83 -6.80
N THR A 616 7.33 -1.60 -8.11
CA THR A 616 6.16 -1.56 -8.96
C THR A 616 6.27 -2.57 -10.11
N ASN A 617 5.15 -3.15 -10.54
CA ASN A 617 5.11 -3.90 -11.80
C ASN A 617 4.82 -2.97 -12.98
N ALA A 618 4.94 -3.50 -14.20
CA ALA A 618 4.49 -2.85 -15.46
C ALA A 618 5.02 -1.43 -15.72
N PHE A 619 6.19 -1.08 -15.17
CA PHE A 619 6.90 0.14 -15.55
C PHE A 619 7.31 0.09 -17.03
N ASN A 620 6.94 1.11 -17.81
CA ASN A 620 7.08 1.11 -19.25
C ASN A 620 8.51 1.49 -19.70
N ILE A 621 9.47 0.63 -19.36
CA ILE A 621 10.90 0.81 -19.69
C ILE A 621 11.14 0.90 -21.21
N GLY A 622 10.29 0.26 -22.02
CA GLY A 622 10.38 0.34 -23.48
C GLY A 622 10.11 1.75 -24.00
N ALA A 623 9.00 2.38 -23.57
CA ALA A 623 8.70 3.75 -23.98
C ALA A 623 9.74 4.76 -23.46
N LEU A 624 10.27 4.53 -22.25
CA LEU A 624 11.36 5.33 -21.69
C LEU A 624 12.58 5.34 -22.64
N MET A 625 13.04 4.14 -23.03
CA MET A 625 14.20 3.95 -23.90
C MET A 625 13.97 4.48 -25.32
N GLU A 626 12.89 4.05 -25.99
CA GLU A 626 12.63 4.37 -27.40
C GLU A 626 12.37 5.87 -27.63
N LYS A 627 11.88 6.60 -26.63
CA LYS A 627 11.67 8.05 -26.71
C LYS A 627 12.89 8.86 -26.23
N GLY A 628 13.90 8.21 -25.66
CA GLY A 628 15.06 8.88 -25.05
C GLY A 628 14.67 9.79 -23.89
N VAL A 629 13.63 9.43 -23.13
CA VAL A 629 13.13 10.26 -22.02
C VAL A 629 14.14 10.25 -20.87
N ARG A 630 14.41 11.44 -20.31
CA ARG A 630 15.20 11.55 -19.08
C ARG A 630 14.26 11.35 -17.91
N PHE A 631 14.41 10.25 -17.18
CA PHE A 631 13.60 9.96 -15.99
C PHE A 631 14.46 10.15 -14.76
N ILE A 632 14.13 11.17 -13.98
CA ILE A 632 14.93 11.70 -12.90
C ILE A 632 14.17 11.40 -11.61
N GLY A 633 14.73 10.52 -10.79
CA GLY A 633 14.33 10.45 -9.39
C GLY A 633 14.92 11.67 -8.70
N ASN A 634 14.10 12.68 -8.42
CA ASN A 634 14.58 13.85 -7.70
C ASN A 634 15.04 13.45 -6.28
N GLY A 635 14.40 12.41 -5.73
CA GLY A 635 14.70 11.90 -4.40
C GLY A 635 14.23 12.87 -3.31
N GLN A 636 14.72 12.66 -2.10
CA GLN A 636 14.47 13.59 -1.00
C GLN A 636 15.21 14.90 -1.28
N ALA A 637 14.50 16.03 -1.27
CA ALA A 637 15.07 17.29 -1.73
C ALA A 637 16.17 17.81 -0.78
N PRO A 638 17.37 18.17 -1.24
CA PRO A 638 18.41 18.70 -0.37
C PRO A 638 18.12 20.17 0.00
N VAL A 639 17.42 20.40 1.12
CA VAL A 639 16.98 21.75 1.54
C VAL A 639 18.15 22.72 1.65
N GLN A 640 19.26 22.28 2.25
CA GLN A 640 20.45 23.08 2.48
C GLN A 640 21.13 23.55 1.19
N LEU A 641 20.86 22.88 0.06
CA LEU A 641 21.32 23.32 -1.26
C LEU A 641 20.60 24.58 -1.74
N HIS A 642 19.33 24.76 -1.36
CA HIS A 642 18.42 25.73 -1.98
C HIS A 642 17.94 26.84 -1.05
N TRP A 643 17.75 26.57 0.24
CA TRP A 643 17.01 27.46 1.15
C TRP A 643 17.56 28.89 1.28
N GLU A 644 18.88 29.09 1.33
CA GLU A 644 19.52 30.41 1.34
C GLU A 644 19.23 31.18 0.06
N LYS A 645 19.30 30.50 -1.09
CA LYS A 645 18.99 31.09 -2.39
C LYS A 645 17.52 31.47 -2.46
N ILE A 646 16.63 30.57 -2.06
CA ILE A 646 15.18 30.81 -2.06
C ILE A 646 14.85 32.02 -1.17
N LEU A 647 15.39 32.04 0.06
CA LEU A 647 15.18 33.13 1.00
C LEU A 647 15.66 34.47 0.44
N ASN A 648 16.92 34.54 0.00
CA ASN A 648 17.57 35.80 -0.37
C ASN A 648 17.17 36.31 -1.76
N ASP A 649 16.98 35.41 -2.74
CA ASP A 649 16.78 35.81 -4.14
C ASP A 649 15.30 35.89 -4.52
N TYR A 650 14.41 35.23 -3.77
CA TYR A 650 12.99 35.11 -4.11
C TYR A 650 12.02 35.58 -3.02
N ILE A 651 12.20 35.18 -1.76
CA ILE A 651 11.26 35.55 -0.68
C ILE A 651 11.49 36.99 -0.23
N ILE A 652 12.72 37.34 0.21
CA ILE A 652 13.05 38.70 0.67
C ILE A 652 12.74 39.77 -0.39
N PRO A 653 13.07 39.56 -1.69
CA PRO A 653 12.73 40.53 -2.74
C PRO A 653 11.26 40.51 -3.17
N GLY A 654 10.43 39.61 -2.63
CA GLY A 654 9.01 39.50 -2.96
C GLY A 654 8.70 38.89 -4.34
N LYS A 655 9.64 38.14 -4.94
CA LYS A 655 9.40 37.42 -6.21
C LYS A 655 8.59 36.14 -6.02
N PHE A 656 8.65 35.55 -4.83
CA PHE A 656 7.88 34.38 -4.45
C PHE A 656 7.34 34.60 -3.04
N ASP A 657 6.02 34.69 -2.91
CA ASP A 657 5.34 34.77 -1.62
C ASP A 657 4.82 33.39 -1.24
N PRO A 658 5.44 32.69 -0.27
CA PRO A 658 5.02 31.35 0.13
C PRO A 658 3.69 31.33 0.88
N THR A 659 3.15 32.47 1.31
CA THR A 659 1.92 32.50 2.12
C THR A 659 0.66 32.13 1.33
N PHE A 660 0.74 32.11 0.00
CA PHE A 660 -0.43 31.83 -0.84
C PHE A 660 -1.03 30.44 -0.61
N ILE A 661 -0.25 29.45 -0.18
CA ILE A 661 -0.71 28.08 0.10
C ILE A 661 -1.39 27.94 1.47
N ILE A 662 -1.27 28.93 2.36
CA ILE A 662 -1.76 28.84 3.73
C ILE A 662 -3.29 28.93 3.71
N SER A 663 -3.93 27.80 3.95
CA SER A 663 -5.39 27.71 4.02
C SER A 663 -5.93 28.06 5.41
N HIS A 664 -5.24 27.60 6.46
CA HIS A 664 -5.72 27.69 7.84
C HIS A 664 -4.58 27.99 8.80
N ARG A 665 -4.94 28.54 9.95
CA ARG A 665 -4.09 28.63 11.13
C ARG A 665 -4.85 28.05 12.33
N VAL A 666 -4.23 27.12 13.05
CA VAL A 666 -4.89 26.39 14.15
C VAL A 666 -3.96 26.24 15.36
N PRO A 667 -4.49 26.09 16.58
CA PRO A 667 -3.67 25.82 17.76
C PRO A 667 -3.18 24.37 17.78
N ILE A 668 -1.99 24.12 18.35
CA ILE A 668 -1.39 22.78 18.49
C ILE A 668 -2.32 21.74 19.14
N ASP A 669 -3.22 22.17 20.01
CA ASP A 669 -4.20 21.28 20.67
C ASP A 669 -5.16 20.60 19.67
N ASP A 670 -5.40 21.21 18.52
CA ASP A 670 -6.32 20.70 17.50
C ASP A 670 -5.63 19.75 16.52
N MET A 671 -4.33 19.48 16.67
CA MET A 671 -3.55 18.67 15.73
C MET A 671 -4.17 17.29 15.44
N PRO A 672 -4.73 16.51 16.40
CA PRO A 672 -5.37 15.24 16.08
C PRO A 672 -6.59 15.39 15.15
N ALA A 673 -7.43 16.39 15.41
CA ALA A 673 -8.57 16.70 14.54
C ALA A 673 -8.10 17.24 13.18
N LEU A 674 -7.01 18.00 13.17
CA LEU A 674 -6.41 18.51 11.95
C LEU A 674 -5.88 17.37 11.07
N TYR A 675 -5.23 16.35 11.62
CA TYR A 675 -4.78 15.17 10.86
C TYR A 675 -5.95 14.47 10.17
N GLU A 676 -7.06 14.27 10.89
CA GLU A 676 -8.27 13.67 10.32
C GLU A 676 -8.88 14.54 9.21
N ALA A 677 -8.96 15.86 9.42
CA ALA A 677 -9.46 16.80 8.42
C ALA A 677 -8.56 16.85 7.18
N PHE A 678 -7.24 16.83 7.38
CA PHE A 678 -6.22 16.87 6.32
C PHE A 678 -6.25 15.59 5.48
N ASP A 679 -6.33 14.43 6.13
CA ASP A 679 -6.48 13.12 5.48
C ASP A 679 -7.73 13.06 4.59
N LYS A 680 -8.86 13.48 5.14
CA LYS A 680 -10.16 13.47 4.45
C LYS A 680 -10.39 14.67 3.52
N ARG A 681 -9.43 15.60 3.44
CA ARG A 681 -9.51 16.84 2.63
C ARG A 681 -10.76 17.66 2.94
N GLN A 682 -11.07 17.83 4.23
CA GLN A 682 -12.29 18.51 4.69
C GLN A 682 -12.04 19.98 5.02
N GLY A 683 -13.07 20.81 4.91
CA GLY A 683 -13.01 22.22 5.30
C GLY A 683 -12.09 23.09 4.43
N GLY A 684 -11.72 22.62 3.24
CA GLY A 684 -10.81 23.36 2.35
C GLY A 684 -9.36 23.43 2.84
N VAL A 685 -8.97 22.52 3.73
CA VAL A 685 -7.59 22.46 4.24
C VAL A 685 -6.61 22.00 3.15
N GLU A 686 -5.53 22.77 2.95
CA GLU A 686 -4.48 22.47 1.96
C GLU A 686 -3.07 22.56 2.56
N LYS A 687 -2.73 23.69 3.18
CA LYS A 687 -1.55 23.85 4.04
C LYS A 687 -1.92 24.68 5.25
N VAL A 688 -1.31 24.38 6.40
CA VAL A 688 -1.73 24.93 7.69
C VAL A 688 -0.54 25.52 8.43
N PHE A 689 -0.77 26.59 9.17
CA PHE A 689 0.16 27.04 10.20
C PHE A 689 -0.37 26.58 11.55
N VAL A 690 0.38 25.73 12.25
CA VAL A 690 0.02 25.30 13.59
C VAL A 690 0.80 26.12 14.60
N GLU A 691 0.07 26.92 15.36
CA GLU A 691 0.65 27.79 16.37
C GLU A 691 0.84 27.07 17.71
N THR A 692 1.89 27.46 18.42
CA THR A 692 2.20 27.04 19.78
C THR A 692 2.05 28.23 20.72
N ARG A 693 2.32 28.02 22.01
CA ARG A 693 2.39 29.13 22.97
C ARG A 693 3.49 30.17 22.70
N PHE A 694 4.42 29.90 21.77
CA PHE A 694 5.51 30.81 21.40
C PHE A 694 5.24 31.63 20.14
N SER A 695 4.14 31.35 19.44
CA SER A 695 3.80 32.01 18.19
C SER A 695 3.48 33.50 18.40
N ALA A 696 3.91 34.33 17.45
CA ALA A 696 3.42 35.69 17.33
C ALA A 696 1.98 35.70 16.76
N PRO A 697 1.19 36.77 16.92
CA PRO A 697 -0.10 36.91 16.25
C PRO A 697 -0.01 36.73 14.72
N PRO A 698 -1.11 36.37 14.04
CA PRO A 698 -1.14 36.22 12.58
C PRO A 698 -0.63 37.44 11.84
N SER A 699 0.26 37.20 10.88
CA SER A 699 0.76 38.25 9.99
C SER A 699 -0.36 38.80 9.09
N PRO A 700 -0.31 40.09 8.67
CA PRO A 700 -1.32 40.67 7.78
C PRO A 700 -1.51 39.83 6.51
N GLY A 701 -2.77 39.52 6.16
CA GLY A 701 -3.12 38.71 5.00
C GLY A 701 -3.09 37.19 5.23
N CYS A 702 -2.52 36.72 6.34
CA CYS A 702 -2.56 35.31 6.71
C CYS A 702 -3.87 34.96 7.46
N PRO A 703 -4.30 33.69 7.43
CA PRO A 703 -5.48 33.23 8.17
C PRO A 703 -5.37 33.49 9.68
N THR A 704 -6.49 33.88 10.29
CA THR A 704 -6.59 33.98 11.75
C THR A 704 -6.68 32.59 12.39
N THR A 705 -6.25 32.48 13.64
CA THR A 705 -6.29 31.22 14.38
C THR A 705 -7.74 30.83 14.67
N THR A 706 -8.15 29.68 14.16
CA THR A 706 -9.49 29.08 14.37
C THR A 706 -9.36 27.63 14.79
N ARG A 707 -10.36 27.10 15.49
CA ARG A 707 -10.42 25.68 15.84
C ARG A 707 -10.86 24.85 14.64
N VAL A 708 -10.34 23.63 14.50
CA VAL A 708 -10.73 22.68 13.45
C VAL A 708 -12.25 22.48 13.41
N SER A 709 -12.88 22.39 14.59
CA SER A 709 -14.33 22.24 14.73
C SER A 709 -15.18 23.42 14.22
N GLU A 710 -14.58 24.58 13.96
CA GLU A 710 -15.30 25.77 13.48
C GLU A 710 -15.54 25.74 11.97
N TRP A 711 -14.60 25.16 11.21
CA TRP A 711 -14.64 25.12 9.74
C TRP A 711 -14.96 23.74 9.15
N LEU A 712 -15.09 22.70 9.98
CA LEU A 712 -15.61 21.38 9.56
C LEU A 712 -17.15 21.28 9.48
N ARG A 713 -17.88 22.39 9.68
CA ARG A 713 -19.34 22.40 9.82
C ARG A 713 -20.11 22.32 8.52
#